data_AF-B0P7Z3-F1
#
_entry.id   AF-B0P7Z3-F1
#
_cell.length_a   1.000
_cell.length_b   1.000
_cell.length_c   1.000
_cell.angle_alpha   90.00
_cell.angle_beta   90.00
_cell.angle_gamma   90.00
#
_symmetry.space_group_name_H-M   'P 1'
#
loop_
_entity.id
_entity.type
_entity.pdbx_description
1 polymer ?
#
loop_
_entity_poly.entity_id
_entity_poly.type
_entity_poly.pdbx_seq_one_letter_code
_entity_poly.pdbx_strand_id
1 'polypeptide(L)'
;MIVKNEQEYLPRCLEALRPLREALPCELIITDTGSTDRTLEIAAQYADEVRHFQWCDDYAAARNTTLENISGEWYMYLDADEIFDPDISGVVDFFKGPLCKKFQAAALRFINYDSQNKPAGSFYPTRIIKRAPGLHFEGAVHEHLVSDVKDGYALQTVVRHYGYMGELARVKMLRYRPMMLAELEKNPDDPRMLRQLVDGYDPHYPDEAAQRKKLLERLIAICLADKTVNQRPFAFLSLVRTQWTQSDFEGVLDTIRRYFKEKLIKGDSAADIDMYAMRGFALFNLKQFAPALDALDEYRRLYRAFYERKLDLSDMGTVGLHGINDEYLMRSLYVSTQCCLALNDKERAKTYIGQVDISSLAAAYPDLPFLADEFGYMRASGDFARMGALCTQIMAVNGESVRLRFFQLVEKEFPVFDSQKLEAARALAAVKGEHKFLTLHRMRAALADGDSSQAAALAQALLVKQDAGADPYFADVLYCVMLCGQPLAPALDVFGAALEETLNVLAGQRPDFDTAVCAAFGREPFPQSGTPGELFRRTRVMLLALLRGTGAEQARRDQLADLYTREIISFCEQVYNLAALPEQERFILPAEHRFALGMREVNAVLGQGDAAACLQKLQALLDSCPTMHRLIKRRLDSIARQIQEKSEAVNEFERLAMSVKQQFYGFLKAGQRDACAEVLKAYAAVNPDDPEIDVMRRDFEQSFR
;
A
#
# COMPACT_ATOMS: atom_id res chain seq x y z
N MET A 1 -21.87 15.73 41.04
CA MET A 1 -22.07 15.31 39.63
C MET A 1 -23.48 15.70 39.20
N ILE A 2 -23.69 16.06 37.93
CA ILE A 2 -25.04 16.24 37.35
C ILE A 2 -25.28 15.13 36.31
N VAL A 3 -26.51 14.64 36.19
CA VAL A 3 -26.86 13.53 35.27
C VAL A 3 -28.18 13.78 34.53
N LYS A 4 -28.30 13.22 33.32
CA LYS A 4 -29.54 13.11 32.55
C LYS A 4 -29.47 12.01 31.50
N ASN A 5 -30.24 10.94 31.66
CA ASN A 5 -30.30 9.82 30.71
C ASN A 5 -28.91 9.20 30.40
N GLU A 6 -28.16 8.88 31.44
CA GLU A 6 -26.79 8.38 31.39
C GLU A 6 -26.70 6.89 31.76
N GLN A 7 -27.76 6.10 31.59
CA GLN A 7 -27.78 4.68 32.02
C GLN A 7 -26.66 3.81 31.43
N GLU A 8 -26.08 4.21 30.29
CA GLU A 8 -25.00 3.48 29.62
C GLU A 8 -23.61 3.77 30.22
N TYR A 9 -23.32 5.02 30.55
CA TYR A 9 -22.00 5.46 31.02
C TYR A 9 -21.91 5.56 32.54
N LEU A 10 -23.00 5.97 33.20
CA LEU A 10 -23.03 6.22 34.64
C LEU A 10 -22.55 5.01 35.48
N PRO A 11 -22.94 3.75 35.22
CA PRO A 11 -22.43 2.60 35.99
C PRO A 11 -20.90 2.49 35.95
N ARG A 12 -20.30 2.71 34.77
CA ARG A 12 -18.85 2.60 34.57
C ARG A 12 -18.11 3.73 35.27
N CYS A 13 -18.63 4.95 35.18
CA CYS A 13 -18.11 6.12 35.88
C CYS A 13 -18.13 5.89 37.40
N LEU A 14 -19.26 5.44 37.95
CA LEU A 14 -19.44 5.26 39.39
C LEU A 14 -18.60 4.10 39.95
N GLU A 15 -18.48 2.99 39.21
CA GLU A 15 -17.62 1.88 39.60
C GLU A 15 -16.14 2.29 39.61
N ALA A 16 -15.71 3.12 38.66
CA ALA A 16 -14.34 3.65 38.63
C ALA A 16 -14.03 4.61 39.80
N LEU A 17 -15.05 5.21 40.43
CA LEU A 17 -14.89 6.05 41.61
C LEU A 17 -14.74 5.26 42.92
N ARG A 18 -15.16 3.98 42.97
CA ARG A 18 -15.11 3.18 44.21
C ARG A 18 -13.74 3.15 44.88
N PRO A 19 -12.63 2.86 44.18
CA PRO A 19 -11.30 2.84 44.80
C PRO A 19 -10.95 4.16 45.50
N LEU A 20 -11.38 5.30 44.93
CA LEU A 20 -11.12 6.61 45.51
C LEU A 20 -11.95 6.83 46.78
N ARG A 21 -13.22 6.43 46.75
CA ARG A 21 -14.15 6.51 47.90
C ARG A 21 -13.75 5.58 49.04
N GLU A 22 -13.14 4.44 48.72
CA GLU A 22 -12.58 3.52 49.72
C GLU A 22 -11.26 4.07 50.32
N ALA A 23 -10.46 4.80 49.53
CA ALA A 23 -9.16 5.31 49.96
C ALA A 23 -9.20 6.66 50.72
N LEU A 24 -10.23 7.48 50.48
CA LEU A 24 -10.42 8.81 51.05
C LEU A 24 -11.87 9.00 51.53
N PRO A 25 -12.10 9.67 52.67
CA PRO A 25 -13.45 10.01 53.10
C PRO A 25 -14.06 11.05 52.15
N CYS A 26 -15.14 10.69 51.48
CA CYS A 26 -15.83 11.58 50.55
C CYS A 26 -17.33 11.28 50.47
N GLU A 27 -18.12 12.32 50.23
CA GLU A 27 -19.54 12.24 49.90
C GLU A 27 -19.74 12.34 48.38
N LEU A 28 -20.58 11.47 47.82
CA LEU A 28 -20.98 11.48 46.42
C LEU A 28 -22.39 12.03 46.29
N ILE A 29 -22.49 13.25 45.78
CA ILE A 29 -23.76 13.93 45.52
C ILE A 29 -24.02 13.94 44.02
N ILE A 30 -25.17 13.40 43.62
CA ILE A 30 -25.64 13.38 42.23
C ILE A 30 -26.90 14.24 42.13
N THR A 31 -26.94 15.20 41.22
CA THR A 31 -28.16 15.96 40.89
C THR A 31 -28.69 15.50 39.54
N ASP A 32 -29.88 14.91 39.55
CA ASP A 32 -30.60 14.54 38.35
C ASP A 32 -31.37 15.73 37.78
N THR A 33 -31.26 15.93 36.47
CA THR A 33 -31.89 17.04 35.74
C THR A 33 -33.10 16.60 34.90
N GLY A 34 -33.78 15.53 35.33
CA GLY A 34 -34.97 14.98 34.70
C GLY A 34 -34.66 13.79 33.79
N SER A 35 -34.02 12.75 34.32
CA SER A 35 -33.85 11.48 33.61
C SER A 35 -35.18 10.74 33.48
N THR A 36 -35.36 10.07 32.34
CA THR A 36 -36.53 9.25 31.99
C THR A 36 -36.19 7.77 31.82
N ASP A 37 -34.91 7.42 31.93
CA ASP A 37 -34.38 6.07 31.82
C ASP A 37 -33.94 5.53 33.21
N ARG A 38 -33.12 4.48 33.24
CA ARG A 38 -32.68 3.86 34.50
C ARG A 38 -31.60 4.63 35.27
N THR A 39 -31.24 5.84 34.85
CA THR A 39 -30.18 6.66 35.46
C THR A 39 -30.40 6.88 36.96
N LEU A 40 -31.64 7.18 37.38
CA LEU A 40 -31.96 7.40 38.80
C LEU A 40 -31.84 6.12 39.62
N GLU A 41 -32.27 4.97 39.08
CA GLU A 41 -32.12 3.67 39.74
C GLU A 41 -30.63 3.33 39.95
N ILE A 42 -29.79 3.64 38.97
CA ILE A 42 -28.34 3.43 39.04
C ILE A 42 -27.74 4.41 40.04
N ALA A 43 -28.03 5.71 39.95
CA ALA A 43 -27.49 6.73 40.85
C ALA A 43 -27.77 6.40 42.33
N ALA A 44 -28.98 5.95 42.66
CA ALA A 44 -29.39 5.60 44.02
C ALA A 44 -28.63 4.41 44.63
N GLN A 45 -27.99 3.56 43.81
CA GLN A 45 -27.18 2.43 44.30
C GLN A 45 -25.78 2.87 44.78
N TYR A 46 -25.31 4.04 44.32
CA TYR A 46 -23.93 4.49 44.52
C TYR A 46 -23.84 5.79 45.31
N ALA A 47 -24.73 6.76 45.05
CA ALA A 47 -24.65 8.09 45.64
C ALA A 47 -25.03 8.09 47.12
N ASP A 48 -24.37 8.95 47.89
CA ASP A 48 -24.75 9.22 49.27
C ASP A 48 -25.99 10.12 49.33
N GLU A 49 -26.16 10.98 48.33
CA GLU A 49 -27.33 11.83 48.15
C GLU A 49 -27.68 11.98 46.66
N VAL A 50 -28.96 11.75 46.31
CA VAL A 50 -29.51 12.07 44.99
C VAL A 50 -30.47 13.24 45.13
N ARG A 51 -30.16 14.34 44.44
CA ARG A 51 -30.99 15.55 44.36
C ARG A 51 -31.71 15.62 43.03
N HIS A 52 -32.83 16.31 43.02
CA HIS A 52 -33.58 16.57 41.80
C HIS A 52 -33.55 18.07 41.50
N PHE A 53 -33.24 18.39 40.25
CA PHE A 53 -33.26 19.76 39.73
C PHE A 53 -34.16 19.80 38.50
N GLN A 54 -35.13 20.71 38.50
CA GLN A 54 -35.96 20.92 37.33
C GLN A 54 -35.14 21.66 36.26
N TRP A 55 -34.89 20.98 35.14
CA TRP A 55 -34.12 21.55 34.03
C TRP A 55 -34.71 22.90 33.57
N CYS A 56 -33.86 23.94 33.57
CA CYS A 56 -34.22 25.31 33.22
C CYS A 56 -33.29 25.92 32.16
N ASP A 57 -32.66 25.07 31.33
CA ASP A 57 -31.66 25.47 30.34
C ASP A 57 -30.45 26.21 30.96
N ASP A 58 -30.04 25.79 32.16
CA ASP A 58 -28.86 26.32 32.87
C ASP A 58 -28.11 25.19 33.59
N TYR A 59 -26.96 24.81 33.04
CA TYR A 59 -26.06 23.81 33.62
C TYR A 59 -25.39 24.29 34.91
N ALA A 60 -25.07 25.59 35.03
CA ALA A 60 -24.51 26.16 36.25
C ALA A 60 -25.52 26.09 37.39
N ALA A 61 -26.80 26.39 37.15
CA ALA A 61 -27.86 26.25 38.15
C ALA A 61 -27.97 24.81 38.66
N ALA A 62 -27.97 23.81 37.75
CA ALA A 62 -27.98 22.41 38.13
C ALA A 62 -26.74 22.00 38.95
N ARG A 63 -25.53 22.48 38.59
CA ARG A 63 -24.32 22.22 39.37
C ARG A 63 -24.33 22.96 40.71
N ASN A 64 -24.88 24.17 40.78
CA ASN A 64 -25.01 24.90 42.04
C ASN A 64 -25.92 24.16 43.03
N THR A 65 -26.96 23.48 42.56
CA THR A 65 -27.74 22.55 43.39
C THR A 65 -26.88 21.40 43.95
N THR A 66 -25.81 20.96 43.27
CA THR A 66 -24.85 20.00 43.86
C THR A 66 -23.96 20.61 44.94
N LEU A 67 -23.71 21.92 44.90
CA LEU A 67 -22.86 22.65 45.86
C LEU A 67 -23.60 23.09 47.12
N GLU A 68 -24.94 23.09 47.10
CA GLU A 68 -25.75 23.47 48.25
C GLU A 68 -25.51 22.54 49.44
N ASN A 69 -25.27 23.11 50.63
CA ASN A 69 -25.15 22.36 51.90
C ASN A 69 -24.13 21.21 51.91
N ILE A 70 -23.09 21.24 51.06
CA ILE A 70 -22.03 20.22 51.07
C ILE A 70 -21.18 20.29 52.34
N SER A 71 -20.73 19.13 52.82
CA SER A 71 -19.94 18.99 54.05
C SER A 71 -18.43 18.95 53.80
N GLY A 72 -18.01 18.60 52.57
CA GLY A 72 -16.61 18.46 52.19
C GLY A 72 -15.77 19.74 52.32
N GLU A 73 -14.51 19.59 52.77
CA GLU A 73 -13.49 20.66 52.72
C GLU A 73 -13.03 20.90 51.26
N TRP A 74 -13.10 19.86 50.43
CA TRP A 74 -12.71 19.89 49.03
C TRP A 74 -13.89 19.47 48.15
N TYR A 75 -13.99 20.10 46.99
CA TYR A 75 -14.98 19.81 45.98
C TYR A 75 -14.30 19.22 44.75
N MET A 76 -14.80 18.07 44.30
CA MET A 76 -14.44 17.46 43.02
C MET A 76 -15.69 17.29 42.18
N TYR A 77 -15.61 17.69 40.91
CA TYR A 77 -16.69 17.49 39.96
C TYR A 77 -16.24 16.68 38.76
N LEU A 78 -17.13 15.79 38.35
CA LEU A 78 -16.95 14.84 37.28
C LEU A 78 -18.28 14.72 36.53
N ASP A 79 -18.20 14.53 35.22
CA ASP A 79 -19.33 14.29 34.33
C ASP A 79 -19.56 12.77 34.17
N ALA A 80 -20.78 12.36 33.82
CA ALA A 80 -21.17 10.94 33.82
C ALA A 80 -20.46 10.09 32.75
N ASP A 81 -19.89 10.74 31.75
CA ASP A 81 -19.12 10.17 30.63
C ASP A 81 -17.59 10.25 30.85
N GLU A 82 -17.15 10.54 32.08
CA GLU A 82 -15.75 10.63 32.50
C GLU A 82 -15.40 9.47 33.46
N ILE A 83 -14.40 8.67 33.13
CA ILE A 83 -14.05 7.44 33.86
C ILE A 83 -12.62 7.55 34.40
N PHE A 84 -12.46 7.45 35.72
CA PHE A 84 -11.14 7.38 36.34
C PHE A 84 -10.37 6.14 35.86
N ASP A 85 -9.08 6.31 35.60
CA ASP A 85 -8.18 5.18 35.39
C ASP A 85 -8.03 4.39 36.71
N PRO A 86 -7.89 3.04 36.67
CA PRO A 86 -7.63 2.25 37.86
C PRO A 86 -6.50 2.76 38.77
N ASP A 87 -5.48 3.42 38.22
CA ASP A 87 -4.43 4.04 39.02
C ASP A 87 -4.84 5.44 39.55
N ILE A 88 -5.34 5.46 40.78
CA ILE A 88 -5.72 6.67 41.52
C ILE A 88 -4.64 7.17 42.49
N SER A 89 -3.45 6.55 42.50
CA SER A 89 -2.41 6.82 43.51
C SER A 89 -2.06 8.30 43.62
N GLY A 90 -1.94 9.01 42.49
CA GLY A 90 -1.64 10.44 42.47
C GLY A 90 -2.63 11.31 43.24
N VAL A 91 -3.93 11.05 43.14
CA VAL A 91 -4.96 11.78 43.90
C VAL A 91 -4.87 11.45 45.39
N VAL A 92 -4.72 10.16 45.72
CA VAL A 92 -4.61 9.71 47.11
C VAL A 92 -3.37 10.31 47.79
N ASP A 93 -2.23 10.29 47.11
CA ASP A 93 -0.96 10.84 47.59
C ASP A 93 -1.02 12.36 47.72
N PHE A 94 -1.74 13.05 46.84
CA PHE A 94 -1.98 14.49 46.97
C PHE A 94 -2.66 14.81 48.30
N PHE A 95 -3.76 14.12 48.62
CA PHE A 95 -4.56 14.37 49.82
C PHE A 95 -3.88 13.89 51.11
N LYS A 96 -3.16 12.76 51.07
CA LYS A 96 -2.44 12.22 52.24
C LYS A 96 -1.05 12.84 52.45
N GLY A 97 -0.51 13.49 51.42
CA GLY A 97 0.83 14.06 51.41
C GLY A 97 0.89 15.55 51.77
N PRO A 98 2.08 16.16 51.72
CA PRO A 98 2.27 17.58 52.04
C PRO A 98 1.70 18.53 50.97
N LEU A 99 1.36 18.02 49.77
CA LEU A 99 0.88 18.84 48.66
C LEU A 99 -0.52 19.45 48.93
N CYS A 100 -1.43 18.72 49.58
CA CYS A 100 -2.76 19.25 49.93
C CYS A 100 -2.71 20.44 50.90
N LYS A 101 -1.61 20.61 51.64
CA LYS A 101 -1.40 21.77 52.52
C LYS A 101 -0.84 22.98 51.78
N LYS A 102 -0.16 22.75 50.66
CA LYS A 102 0.52 23.79 49.87
C LYS A 102 -0.38 24.36 48.79
N PHE A 103 -1.15 23.51 48.11
CA PHE A 103 -2.00 23.89 46.99
C PHE A 103 -3.46 23.88 47.43
N GLN A 104 -4.27 24.71 46.78
CA GLN A 104 -5.69 24.86 47.06
C GLN A 104 -6.57 24.32 45.92
N ALA A 105 -5.96 23.90 44.81
CA ALA A 105 -6.63 23.22 43.71
C ALA A 105 -5.72 22.14 43.10
N ALA A 106 -6.34 21.20 42.38
CA ALA A 106 -5.63 20.24 41.56
C ALA A 106 -6.33 20.01 40.21
N ALA A 107 -5.51 19.86 39.18
CA ALA A 107 -5.93 19.48 37.83
C ALA A 107 -5.63 17.99 37.59
N LEU A 108 -6.51 17.31 36.86
CA LEU A 108 -6.35 15.90 36.49
C LEU A 108 -5.96 15.79 35.02
N ARG A 109 -5.32 14.70 34.61
CA ARG A 109 -4.99 14.49 33.20
C ARG A 109 -6.18 13.86 32.48
N PHE A 110 -6.87 14.64 31.67
CA PHE A 110 -7.98 14.16 30.85
C PHE A 110 -7.48 13.64 29.52
N ILE A 111 -7.96 12.47 29.09
CA ILE A 111 -7.73 11.91 27.75
C ILE A 111 -9.07 11.77 27.06
N ASN A 112 -9.26 12.53 25.97
CA ASN A 112 -10.45 12.40 25.12
C ASN A 112 -10.31 11.17 24.23
N TYR A 113 -11.39 10.42 24.04
CA TYR A 113 -11.42 9.30 23.11
C TYR A 113 -12.33 9.61 21.91
N ASP A 114 -11.91 9.19 20.71
CA ASP A 114 -12.70 9.31 19.50
C ASP A 114 -13.73 8.17 19.35
N SER A 115 -14.56 8.22 18.30
CA SER A 115 -15.54 7.18 17.97
C SER A 115 -14.95 5.79 17.71
N GLN A 116 -13.63 5.67 17.50
CA GLN A 116 -12.91 4.40 17.36
C GLN A 116 -12.27 3.97 18.68
N ASN A 117 -12.58 4.65 19.79
CA ASN A 117 -12.01 4.43 21.11
C ASN A 117 -10.47 4.61 21.14
N LYS A 118 -9.94 5.53 20.31
CA LYS A 118 -8.54 5.94 20.31
C LYS A 118 -8.36 7.29 21.04
N PRO A 119 -7.25 7.49 21.76
CA PRO A 119 -6.92 8.80 22.34
C PRO A 119 -6.84 9.89 21.26
N ALA A 120 -7.70 10.91 21.39
CA ALA A 120 -7.83 12.04 20.47
C ALA A 120 -7.16 13.32 20.98
N GLY A 121 -6.59 13.29 22.19
CA GLY A 121 -5.90 14.42 22.80
C GLY A 121 -5.94 14.35 24.33
N SER A 122 -5.10 15.16 25.00
CA SER A 122 -5.12 15.28 26.45
C SER A 122 -5.00 16.71 26.94
N PHE A 123 -5.64 17.03 28.07
CA PHE A 123 -5.63 18.35 28.70
C PHE A 123 -5.71 18.23 30.22
N TYR A 124 -5.48 19.33 30.94
CA TYR A 124 -5.43 19.36 32.41
C TYR A 124 -6.47 20.34 32.99
N PRO A 125 -7.76 19.97 33.05
CA PRO A 125 -8.77 20.81 33.69
C PRO A 125 -8.64 20.76 35.21
N THR A 126 -8.82 21.90 35.86
CA THR A 126 -8.95 21.98 37.31
C THR A 126 -10.30 21.42 37.75
N ARG A 127 -10.28 20.19 38.28
CA ARG A 127 -11.50 19.46 38.72
C ARG A 127 -11.59 19.28 40.24
N ILE A 128 -10.52 19.57 40.99
CA ILE A 128 -10.47 19.46 42.45
C ILE A 128 -10.13 20.85 43.02
N ILE A 129 -10.98 21.39 43.89
CA ILE A 129 -10.80 22.73 44.46
C ILE A 129 -11.15 22.72 45.94
N LYS A 130 -10.34 23.40 46.76
CA LYS A 130 -10.61 23.62 48.17
C LYS A 130 -11.78 24.59 48.32
N ARG A 131 -12.75 24.24 49.16
CA ARG A 131 -13.92 25.08 49.40
C ARG A 131 -13.51 26.43 50.00
N ALA A 132 -13.97 27.50 49.39
CA ALA A 132 -13.77 28.88 49.81
C ALA A 132 -15.10 29.65 49.72
N PRO A 133 -15.28 30.77 50.46
CA PRO A 133 -16.42 31.65 50.28
C PRO A 133 -16.57 32.09 48.82
N GLY A 134 -17.80 32.11 48.31
CA GLY A 134 -18.06 32.50 46.92
C GLY A 134 -17.82 31.40 45.88
N LEU A 135 -17.52 30.16 46.27
CA LEU A 135 -17.43 29.03 45.34
C LEU A 135 -18.80 28.74 44.70
N HIS A 136 -18.93 28.98 43.39
CA HIS A 136 -20.15 28.68 42.64
C HIS A 136 -19.85 28.53 41.14
N PHE A 137 -20.76 27.90 40.41
CA PHE A 137 -20.71 27.83 38.96
C PHE A 137 -21.40 29.03 38.32
N GLU A 138 -20.80 29.56 37.27
CA GLU A 138 -21.37 30.59 36.40
C GLU A 138 -21.37 30.17 34.92
N GLY A 139 -22.39 30.64 34.20
CA GLY A 139 -22.60 30.42 32.77
C GLY A 139 -23.54 29.26 32.48
N ALA A 140 -24.66 29.54 31.78
CA ALA A 140 -25.71 28.56 31.53
C ALA A 140 -25.26 27.32 30.72
N VAL A 141 -24.17 27.44 29.95
CA VAL A 141 -23.56 26.37 29.16
C VAL A 141 -22.04 26.51 29.15
N HIS A 142 -21.32 25.38 29.18
CA HIS A 142 -19.88 25.34 29.47
C HIS A 142 -19.54 26.15 30.72
N GLU A 143 -20.35 25.92 31.75
CA GLU A 143 -20.25 26.49 33.08
C GLU A 143 -18.84 26.35 33.63
N HIS A 144 -18.41 27.36 34.38
CA HIS A 144 -17.10 27.38 35.00
C HIS A 144 -17.23 27.64 36.48
N LEU A 145 -16.33 27.05 37.25
CA LEU A 145 -16.31 27.18 38.70
C LEU A 145 -15.56 28.47 39.08
N VAL A 146 -16.28 29.43 39.64
CA VAL A 146 -15.75 30.67 40.20
C VAL A 146 -15.21 30.40 41.59
N SER A 147 -13.96 30.78 41.85
CA SER A 147 -13.28 30.59 43.13
C SER A 147 -12.14 31.59 43.30
N ASP A 148 -11.90 32.03 44.55
CA ASP A 148 -10.76 32.88 44.93
C ASP A 148 -9.44 32.10 45.07
N VAL A 149 -9.46 30.79 44.81
CA VAL A 149 -8.28 29.92 44.87
C VAL A 149 -7.27 30.25 43.77
N LYS A 150 -6.02 30.50 44.15
CA LYS A 150 -4.96 30.95 43.22
C LYS A 150 -3.95 29.88 42.84
N ASP A 151 -3.69 28.90 43.71
CA ASP A 151 -2.60 27.93 43.55
C ASP A 151 -3.11 26.52 43.26
N GLY A 152 -2.78 26.01 42.06
CA GLY A 152 -3.16 24.68 41.58
C GLY A 152 -1.97 23.73 41.38
N TYR A 153 -2.21 22.42 41.49
CA TYR A 153 -1.23 21.37 41.20
C TYR A 153 -1.71 20.41 40.10
N ALA A 154 -0.88 20.11 39.11
CA ALA A 154 -1.24 19.18 38.02
C ALA A 154 -0.89 17.73 38.39
N LEU A 155 -1.92 16.90 38.59
CA LEU A 155 -1.79 15.47 38.89
C LEU A 155 -1.63 14.65 37.60
N GLN A 156 -0.90 13.54 37.69
CA GLN A 156 -0.76 12.59 36.58
C GLN A 156 -1.90 11.56 36.50
N THR A 157 -2.78 11.52 37.51
CA THR A 157 -3.95 10.65 37.51
C THR A 157 -4.83 10.92 36.29
N VAL A 158 -5.15 9.85 35.57
CA VAL A 158 -5.85 9.90 34.29
C VAL A 158 -7.35 9.79 34.48
N VAL A 159 -8.09 10.61 33.75
CA VAL A 159 -9.53 10.48 33.55
C VAL A 159 -9.80 10.35 32.06
N ARG A 160 -10.50 9.29 31.68
CA ARG A 160 -10.86 8.98 30.29
C ARG A 160 -12.22 9.58 29.99
N HIS A 161 -12.31 10.39 28.95
CA HIS A 161 -13.53 11.13 28.63
C HIS A 161 -14.13 10.66 27.30
N TYR A 162 -15.38 10.20 27.37
CA TYR A 162 -16.12 9.58 26.27
C TYR A 162 -17.19 10.50 25.66
N GLY A 163 -17.34 11.71 26.20
CA GLY A 163 -18.47 12.60 25.91
C GLY A 163 -18.53 13.24 24.51
N TYR A 164 -17.47 13.12 23.71
CA TYR A 164 -17.30 13.79 22.41
C TYR A 164 -17.09 12.81 21.24
N MET A 165 -17.70 11.63 21.29
CA MET A 165 -17.54 10.62 20.23
C MET A 165 -18.48 10.85 19.04
N GLY A 166 -17.91 11.07 17.85
CA GLY A 166 -18.62 10.99 16.57
C GLY A 166 -19.88 11.86 16.48
N GLU A 167 -21.00 11.26 16.07
CA GLU A 167 -22.29 11.95 15.87
C GLU A 167 -22.88 12.56 17.16
N LEU A 168 -22.58 11.99 18.33
CA LEU A 168 -23.02 12.50 19.63
C LEU A 168 -22.44 13.90 19.92
N ALA A 169 -21.20 14.18 19.49
CA ALA A 169 -20.61 15.50 19.63
C ALA A 169 -21.40 16.56 18.84
N ARG A 170 -21.84 16.22 17.63
CA ARG A 170 -22.65 17.11 16.78
C ARG A 170 -24.05 17.34 17.38
N VAL A 171 -24.70 16.29 17.88
CA VAL A 171 -26.00 16.40 18.55
C VAL A 171 -25.90 17.27 19.82
N LYS A 172 -24.86 17.07 20.65
CA LYS A 172 -24.58 17.93 21.81
C LYS A 172 -24.36 19.40 21.39
N MET A 173 -23.57 19.65 20.34
CA MET A 173 -23.32 21.01 19.85
C MET A 173 -24.58 21.71 19.31
N LEU A 174 -25.47 20.99 18.61
CA LEU A 174 -26.75 21.55 18.16
C LEU A 174 -27.67 21.95 19.32
N ARG A 175 -27.57 21.26 20.47
CA ARG A 175 -28.28 21.63 21.71
C ARG A 175 -27.66 22.84 22.40
N TYR A 176 -26.34 22.92 22.47
CA TYR A 176 -25.63 23.97 23.22
C TYR A 176 -25.57 25.30 22.48
N ARG A 177 -25.53 25.27 21.14
CA ARG A 177 -25.35 26.48 20.32
C ARG A 177 -26.41 27.56 20.58
N PRO A 178 -27.73 27.27 20.66
CA PRO A 178 -28.72 28.29 21.02
C PRO A 178 -28.47 28.93 22.39
N MET A 179 -28.09 28.14 23.39
CA MET A 179 -27.79 28.64 24.74
C MET A 179 -26.53 29.53 24.74
N MET A 180 -25.48 29.11 24.02
CA MET A 180 -24.27 29.91 23.87
C MET A 180 -24.53 31.24 23.14
N LEU A 181 -25.38 31.23 22.11
CA LEU A 181 -25.78 32.44 21.40
C LEU A 181 -26.58 33.37 22.32
N ALA A 182 -27.50 32.84 23.13
CA ALA A 182 -28.25 33.62 24.12
C ALA A 182 -27.34 34.23 25.20
N GLU A 183 -26.31 33.50 25.68
CA GLU A 183 -25.30 34.06 26.59
C GLU A 183 -24.45 35.14 25.91
N LEU A 184 -24.06 34.93 24.66
CA LEU A 184 -23.32 35.93 23.89
C LEU A 184 -24.18 37.18 23.60
N GLU A 185 -25.50 37.08 23.49
CA GLU A 185 -26.36 38.26 23.38
C GLU A 185 -26.31 39.16 24.64
N LYS A 186 -26.17 38.54 25.83
CA LYS A 186 -26.04 39.28 27.10
C LYS A 186 -24.70 39.99 27.21
N ASN A 187 -23.62 39.32 26.81
CA ASN A 187 -22.27 39.89 26.76
C ASN A 187 -21.59 39.58 25.42
N PRO A 188 -21.79 40.44 24.40
CA PRO A 188 -21.31 40.18 23.05
C PRO A 188 -19.80 40.01 22.90
N ASP A 189 -19.01 40.57 23.82
CA ASP A 189 -17.55 40.53 23.81
C ASP A 189 -16.99 39.56 24.86
N ASP A 190 -17.78 38.63 25.42
CA ASP A 190 -17.28 37.59 26.33
C ASP A 190 -16.28 36.67 25.58
N PRO A 191 -14.97 36.73 25.89
CA PRO A 191 -13.95 35.93 25.22
C PRO A 191 -14.15 34.42 25.41
N ARG A 192 -14.73 34.00 26.54
CA ARG A 192 -15.00 32.60 26.85
C ARG A 192 -16.09 32.09 25.91
N MET A 193 -17.21 32.81 25.78
CA MET A 193 -18.32 32.39 24.92
C MET A 193 -17.95 32.41 23.44
N LEU A 194 -17.18 33.39 22.98
CA LEU A 194 -16.65 33.41 21.62
C LEU A 194 -15.82 32.16 21.33
N ARG A 195 -14.93 31.75 22.25
CA ARG A 195 -14.16 30.52 22.13
C ARG A 195 -15.03 29.27 22.07
N GLN A 196 -16.00 29.11 22.98
CA GLN A 196 -16.88 27.94 22.99
C GLN A 196 -17.70 27.84 21.70
N LEU A 197 -18.21 28.96 21.19
CA LEU A 197 -18.94 28.99 19.93
C LEU A 197 -18.05 28.62 18.74
N VAL A 198 -16.79 29.07 18.70
CA VAL A 198 -15.84 28.66 17.66
C VAL A 198 -15.68 27.14 17.65
N ASP A 199 -15.49 26.51 18.81
CA ASP A 199 -15.36 25.06 18.91
C ASP A 199 -16.67 24.32 18.55
N GLY A 200 -17.81 24.98 18.69
CA GLY A 200 -19.13 24.46 18.34
C GLY A 200 -19.53 24.57 16.86
N TYR A 201 -18.73 25.21 16.01
CA TYR A 201 -18.91 25.25 14.56
C TYR A 201 -17.88 24.34 13.88
N ASP A 202 -18.24 23.58 12.86
CA ASP A 202 -17.32 22.67 12.17
C ASP A 202 -16.70 23.34 10.93
N PRO A 203 -15.35 23.48 10.87
CA PRO A 203 -14.69 24.17 9.78
C PRO A 203 -14.75 23.42 8.44
N HIS A 204 -15.28 22.20 8.36
CA HIS A 204 -15.45 21.49 7.08
C HIS A 204 -16.70 21.96 6.30
N TYR A 205 -17.68 22.57 6.97
CA TYR A 205 -18.87 23.13 6.31
C TYR A 205 -18.64 24.62 5.99
N PRO A 206 -18.75 25.06 4.73
CA PRO A 206 -18.43 26.44 4.34
C PRO A 206 -19.16 27.52 5.16
N ASP A 207 -20.45 27.35 5.41
CA ASP A 207 -21.25 28.32 6.18
C ASP A 207 -20.79 28.40 7.64
N GLU A 208 -20.49 27.26 8.27
CA GLU A 208 -19.98 27.20 9.64
C GLU A 208 -18.54 27.73 9.72
N ALA A 209 -17.70 27.45 8.73
CA ALA A 209 -16.34 28.00 8.63
C ALA A 209 -16.36 29.54 8.52
N ALA A 210 -17.31 30.11 7.77
CA ALA A 210 -17.49 31.56 7.70
C ALA A 210 -17.88 32.16 9.07
N GLN A 211 -18.76 31.49 9.83
CA GLN A 211 -19.10 31.91 11.18
C GLN A 211 -17.90 31.80 12.14
N ARG A 212 -17.14 30.70 12.08
CA ARG A 212 -15.87 30.55 12.84
C ARG A 212 -14.94 31.72 12.59
N LYS A 213 -14.67 32.04 11.31
CA LYS A 213 -13.79 33.16 10.94
C LYS A 213 -14.28 34.49 11.55
N LYS A 214 -15.58 34.77 11.48
CA LYS A 214 -16.17 35.99 12.07
C LYS A 214 -15.97 36.07 13.59
N LEU A 215 -16.24 34.97 14.31
CA LEU A 215 -16.07 34.91 15.76
C LEU A 215 -14.60 35.04 16.17
N LEU A 216 -13.70 34.39 15.42
CA LEU A 216 -12.26 34.45 15.66
C LEU A 216 -11.68 35.84 15.43
N GLU A 217 -12.09 36.54 14.37
CA GLU A 217 -11.67 37.92 14.14
C GLU A 217 -12.13 38.86 15.26
N ARG A 218 -13.36 38.68 15.75
CA ARG A 218 -13.87 39.41 16.91
C ARG A 218 -13.05 39.12 18.17
N LEU A 219 -12.79 37.84 18.46
CA LEU A 219 -11.98 37.43 19.61
C LEU A 219 -10.55 37.99 19.51
N ILE A 220 -9.94 37.99 18.31
CA ILE A 220 -8.64 38.61 18.09
C ILE A 220 -8.71 40.11 18.41
N ALA A 221 -9.73 40.83 17.92
CA ALA A 221 -9.87 42.27 18.19
C ALA A 221 -9.95 42.57 19.70
N ILE A 222 -10.74 41.80 20.45
CA ILE A 222 -10.84 41.91 21.92
C ILE A 222 -9.49 41.64 22.57
N CYS A 223 -8.83 40.54 22.19
CA CYS A 223 -7.51 40.23 22.73
C CYS A 223 -6.49 41.32 22.42
N LEU A 224 -6.53 41.95 21.24
CA LEU A 224 -5.61 43.04 20.89
C LEU A 224 -5.88 44.30 21.72
N ALA A 225 -7.15 44.60 22.02
CA ALA A 225 -7.54 45.73 22.85
C ALA A 225 -7.18 45.53 24.33
N ASP A 226 -7.32 44.31 24.86
CA ASP A 226 -7.03 43.98 26.25
C ASP A 226 -5.95 42.89 26.37
N LYS A 227 -4.77 43.29 26.85
CA LYS A 227 -3.63 42.39 27.03
C LYS A 227 -3.84 41.34 28.13
N THR A 228 -4.79 41.55 29.04
CA THR A 228 -5.10 40.60 30.12
C THR A 228 -5.91 39.40 29.64
N VAL A 229 -6.56 39.50 28.48
CA VAL A 229 -7.31 38.40 27.86
C VAL A 229 -6.33 37.42 27.22
N ASN A 230 -6.00 36.34 27.94
CA ASN A 230 -5.06 35.31 27.50
C ASN A 230 -5.71 34.27 26.54
N GLN A 231 -6.26 34.73 25.42
CA GLN A 231 -6.85 33.87 24.36
C GLN A 231 -6.23 34.10 22.98
N ARG A 232 -5.18 34.95 22.87
CA ARG A 232 -4.52 35.24 21.57
C ARG A 232 -4.02 34.00 20.84
N PRO A 233 -3.26 33.07 21.47
CA PRO A 233 -2.73 31.91 20.76
C PRO A 233 -3.84 31.01 20.24
N PHE A 234 -4.89 30.80 21.05
CA PHE A 234 -6.11 30.12 20.62
C PHE A 234 -6.75 30.79 19.40
N ALA A 235 -7.03 32.09 19.47
CA ALA A 235 -7.76 32.78 18.42
C ALA A 235 -7.02 32.76 17.07
N PHE A 236 -5.71 33.04 17.08
CA PHE A 236 -4.92 32.98 15.85
C PHE A 236 -4.76 31.57 15.32
N LEU A 237 -4.40 30.59 16.16
CA LEU A 237 -4.15 29.23 15.70
C LEU A 237 -5.44 28.55 15.22
N SER A 238 -6.57 28.79 15.88
CA SER A 238 -7.88 28.31 15.44
C SER A 238 -8.31 28.93 14.11
N LEU A 239 -7.94 30.19 13.83
CA LEU A 239 -8.19 30.84 12.54
C LEU A 239 -7.34 30.22 11.45
N VAL A 240 -6.04 30.03 11.71
CA VAL A 240 -5.12 29.32 10.82
C VAL A 240 -5.64 27.91 10.50
N ARG A 241 -6.09 27.15 11.49
CA ARG A 241 -6.68 25.81 11.29
C ARG A 241 -7.97 25.85 10.46
N THR A 242 -8.83 26.84 10.72
CA THR A 242 -10.07 27.02 9.95
C THR A 242 -9.77 27.33 8.47
N GLN A 243 -8.80 28.22 8.20
CA GLN A 243 -8.35 28.54 6.84
C GLN A 243 -7.69 27.33 6.16
N TRP A 244 -6.87 26.58 6.89
CA TRP A 244 -6.25 25.35 6.41
C TRP A 244 -7.27 24.32 5.96
N THR A 245 -8.30 24.04 6.77
CA THR A 245 -9.38 23.11 6.39
C THR A 245 -10.11 23.57 5.13
N GLN A 246 -10.24 24.87 4.92
CA GLN A 246 -10.82 25.47 3.73
C GLN A 246 -9.84 25.59 2.55
N SER A 247 -8.62 25.05 2.68
CA SER A 247 -7.54 25.17 1.68
C SER A 247 -7.16 26.61 1.31
N ASP A 248 -7.44 27.56 2.21
CA ASP A 248 -7.12 28.99 2.10
C ASP A 248 -5.68 29.23 2.59
N PHE A 249 -4.70 28.74 1.81
CA PHE A 249 -3.30 28.77 2.20
C PHE A 249 -2.71 30.19 2.24
N GLU A 250 -3.19 31.11 1.40
CA GLU A 250 -2.77 32.51 1.46
C GLU A 250 -3.28 33.19 2.74
N GLY A 251 -4.54 32.94 3.13
CA GLY A 251 -5.11 33.40 4.39
C GLY A 251 -4.38 32.85 5.61
N VAL A 252 -3.95 31.58 5.57
CA VAL A 252 -3.07 30.98 6.58
C VAL A 252 -1.80 31.81 6.77
N LEU A 253 -1.11 32.15 5.67
CA LEU A 253 0.15 32.89 5.74
C LEU A 253 -0.02 34.32 6.25
N ASP A 254 -1.10 35.00 5.84
CA ASP A 254 -1.41 36.34 6.34
C ASP A 254 -1.71 36.33 7.85
N THR A 255 -2.52 35.37 8.30
CA THR A 255 -2.88 35.21 9.71
C THR A 255 -1.66 34.90 10.57
N ILE A 256 -0.78 34.01 10.12
CA ILE A 256 0.49 33.70 10.81
C ILE A 256 1.39 34.94 10.89
N ARG A 257 1.50 35.72 9.80
CA ARG A 257 2.27 36.97 9.80
C ARG A 257 1.72 37.97 10.83
N ARG A 258 0.39 38.12 10.89
CA ARG A 258 -0.30 38.97 11.86
C ARG A 258 -0.09 38.46 13.29
N TYR A 259 -0.15 37.15 13.53
CA TYR A 259 0.15 36.55 14.83
C TYR A 259 1.56 36.94 15.32
N PHE A 260 2.60 36.73 14.51
CA PHE A 260 3.97 37.06 14.92
C PHE A 260 4.21 38.55 15.19
N LYS A 261 3.46 39.43 14.50
CA LYS A 261 3.49 40.87 14.77
C LYS A 261 2.85 41.21 16.12
N GLU A 262 1.73 40.57 16.43
CA GLU A 262 0.87 40.94 17.56
C GLU A 262 1.04 40.06 18.82
N LYS A 263 1.86 38.99 18.74
CA LYS A 263 2.05 38.08 19.88
C LYS A 263 2.65 38.79 21.09
N LEU A 264 2.20 38.37 22.27
CA LEU A 264 2.66 38.90 23.55
C LEU A 264 4.08 38.44 23.88
N ILE A 265 4.34 37.14 23.73
CA ILE A 265 5.63 36.54 24.03
C ILE A 265 6.61 36.94 22.93
N LYS A 266 7.66 37.69 23.27
CA LYS A 266 8.65 38.16 22.29
C LYS A 266 9.66 37.09 21.88
N GLY A 267 9.95 36.13 22.75
CA GLY A 267 10.77 34.96 22.46
C GLY A 267 9.99 33.82 21.82
N ASP A 268 10.64 32.66 21.73
CA ASP A 268 10.03 31.42 21.25
C ASP A 268 9.03 30.88 22.27
N SER A 269 7.85 30.51 21.79
CA SER A 269 6.73 30.01 22.59
C SER A 269 6.19 28.69 22.05
N ALA A 270 5.40 27.97 22.86
CA ALA A 270 4.89 26.66 22.45
C ALA A 270 3.95 26.76 21.24
N ALA A 271 3.14 27.82 21.13
CA ALA A 271 2.26 28.03 19.98
C ALA A 271 3.03 28.33 18.67
N ASP A 272 4.26 28.84 18.75
CA ASP A 272 5.06 29.11 17.56
C ASP A 272 5.40 27.82 16.79
N ILE A 273 5.47 26.67 17.47
CA ILE A 273 5.70 25.36 16.85
C ILE A 273 4.64 25.08 15.77
N ASP A 274 3.36 25.15 16.14
CA ASP A 274 2.26 24.91 15.21
C ASP A 274 2.23 25.99 14.10
N MET A 275 2.52 27.25 14.44
CA MET A 275 2.54 28.34 13.46
C MET A 275 3.59 28.10 12.38
N TYR A 276 4.81 27.70 12.74
CA TYR A 276 5.86 27.41 11.76
C TYR A 276 5.57 26.12 10.96
N ALA A 277 5.03 25.08 11.60
CA ALA A 277 4.61 23.87 10.89
C ALA A 277 3.56 24.20 9.81
N MET A 278 2.49 24.89 10.20
CA MET A 278 1.39 25.26 9.29
C MET A 278 1.85 26.25 8.21
N ARG A 279 2.74 27.20 8.54
CA ARG A 279 3.37 28.08 7.55
C ARG A 279 4.13 27.28 6.50
N GLY A 280 4.97 26.35 6.94
CA GLY A 280 5.77 25.52 6.05
C GLY A 280 4.90 24.68 5.12
N PHE A 281 3.88 24.03 5.67
CA PHE A 281 2.94 23.23 4.87
C PHE A 281 2.09 24.08 3.92
N ALA A 282 1.68 25.29 4.30
CA ALA A 282 0.92 26.18 3.43
C ALA A 282 1.78 26.70 2.26
N LEU A 283 3.02 27.10 2.54
CA LEU A 283 3.99 27.51 1.51
C LEU A 283 4.27 26.36 0.53
N PHE A 284 4.39 25.13 1.02
CA PHE A 284 4.55 23.95 0.17
C PHE A 284 3.37 23.74 -0.77
N ASN A 285 2.12 23.84 -0.27
CA ASN A 285 0.92 23.71 -1.10
C ASN A 285 0.82 24.82 -2.16
N LEU A 286 1.33 26.01 -1.87
CA LEU A 286 1.47 27.12 -2.81
C LEU A 286 2.70 27.00 -3.73
N LYS A 287 3.43 25.87 -3.69
CA LYS A 287 4.65 25.58 -4.46
C LYS A 287 5.79 26.57 -4.21
N GLN A 288 5.81 27.22 -3.05
CA GLN A 288 6.88 28.11 -2.60
C GLN A 288 7.92 27.34 -1.79
N PHE A 289 8.73 26.53 -2.48
CA PHE A 289 9.57 25.50 -1.86
C PHE A 289 10.67 26.04 -0.94
N ALA A 290 11.38 27.10 -1.33
CA ALA A 290 12.47 27.65 -0.51
C ALA A 290 11.94 28.28 0.79
N PRO A 291 10.92 29.18 0.76
CA PRO A 291 10.30 29.67 1.99
C PRO A 291 9.67 28.56 2.85
N ALA A 292 9.13 27.51 2.22
CA ALA A 292 8.59 26.36 2.95
C ALA A 292 9.68 25.64 3.74
N LEU A 293 10.87 25.44 3.17
CA LEU A 293 12.01 24.85 3.87
C LEU A 293 12.42 25.68 5.08
N ASP A 294 12.56 27.00 4.92
CA ASP A 294 12.95 27.90 6.01
C ASP A 294 11.95 27.81 7.19
N ALA A 295 10.65 27.79 6.88
CA ALA A 295 9.62 27.66 7.90
C ALA A 295 9.62 26.28 8.59
N LEU A 296 9.87 25.20 7.85
CA LEU A 296 9.93 23.84 8.42
C LEU A 296 11.22 23.58 9.20
N ASP A 297 12.35 24.18 8.80
CA ASP A 297 13.59 24.17 9.58
C ASP A 297 13.40 24.86 10.93
N GLU A 298 12.68 25.98 10.93
CA GLU A 298 12.36 26.71 12.15
C GLU A 298 11.37 25.94 13.04
N TYR A 299 10.36 25.28 12.46
CA TYR A 299 9.51 24.34 13.19
C TYR A 299 10.35 23.25 13.89
N ARG A 300 11.28 22.60 13.19
CA ARG A 300 12.13 21.55 13.78
C ARG A 300 13.12 22.08 14.82
N ARG A 301 13.55 23.35 14.71
CA ARG A 301 14.34 24.02 15.75
C ARG A 301 13.50 24.19 17.02
N LEU A 302 12.28 24.69 16.89
CA LEU A 302 11.34 24.88 18.01
C LEU A 302 10.91 23.55 18.62
N TYR A 303 10.64 22.53 17.80
CA TYR A 303 10.34 21.16 18.26
C TYR A 303 11.43 20.63 19.19
N ARG A 304 12.71 20.75 18.80
CA ARG A 304 13.84 20.37 19.67
C ARG A 304 13.92 21.23 20.93
N ALA A 305 13.74 22.55 20.79
CA ALA A 305 13.76 23.48 21.92
C ALA A 305 12.67 23.17 22.97
N PHE A 306 11.51 22.66 22.54
CA PHE A 306 10.45 22.19 23.44
C PHE A 306 10.93 21.05 24.34
N TYR A 307 11.50 19.99 23.77
CA TYR A 307 12.01 18.85 24.55
C TYR A 307 13.25 19.20 25.39
N GLU A 308 14.05 20.17 24.95
CA GLU A 308 15.15 20.75 25.72
C GLU A 308 14.70 21.72 26.83
N ARG A 309 13.38 21.97 26.96
CA ARG A 309 12.76 22.90 27.93
C ARG A 309 13.29 24.33 27.82
N LYS A 310 13.52 24.79 26.58
CA LYS A 310 14.02 26.15 26.26
C LYS A 310 12.93 27.11 25.78
N LEU A 311 11.69 26.66 25.67
CA LEU A 311 10.55 27.48 25.23
C LEU A 311 9.79 28.09 26.40
N ASP A 312 9.21 29.26 26.16
CA ASP A 312 8.15 29.79 27.03
C ASP A 312 6.87 28.94 26.84
N LEU A 313 6.35 28.38 27.94
CA LEU A 313 5.17 27.51 27.93
C LEU A 313 3.91 28.21 28.48
N SER A 314 3.96 29.53 28.72
CA SER A 314 2.84 30.30 29.29
C SER A 314 1.60 30.34 28.40
N ASP A 315 1.76 30.04 27.10
CA ASP A 315 0.67 29.95 26.12
C ASP A 315 0.08 28.54 25.96
N MET A 316 0.74 27.49 26.47
CA MET A 316 0.34 26.09 26.32
C MET A 316 -1.03 25.79 26.97
N GLY A 317 -1.43 26.57 27.98
CA GLY A 317 -2.76 26.46 28.61
C GLY A 317 -3.90 27.08 27.81
N THR A 318 -3.59 27.81 26.73
CA THR A 318 -4.61 28.56 25.96
C THR A 318 -5.14 27.77 24.78
N VAL A 319 -4.32 26.92 24.13
CA VAL A 319 -4.69 26.19 22.91
C VAL A 319 -4.06 24.79 22.89
N GLY A 320 -4.79 23.80 22.37
CA GLY A 320 -4.25 22.46 22.14
C GLY A 320 -3.26 22.46 20.96
N LEU A 321 -2.01 22.08 21.22
CA LEU A 321 -0.93 22.06 20.22
C LEU A 321 -0.88 20.72 19.51
N HIS A 322 -0.80 20.72 18.18
CA HIS A 322 -0.78 19.51 17.35
C HIS A 322 0.60 19.20 16.80
N GLY A 323 1.48 20.20 16.67
CA GLY A 323 2.81 20.07 16.08
C GLY A 323 3.85 19.41 16.99
N ILE A 324 3.49 19.08 18.23
CA ILE A 324 4.36 18.42 19.22
C ILE A 324 4.06 16.92 19.24
N ASN A 325 4.33 16.25 18.13
CA ASN A 325 4.33 14.79 18.04
C ASN A 325 5.24 14.33 16.88
N ASP A 326 5.56 13.03 16.89
CA ASP A 326 6.43 12.44 15.87
C ASP A 326 5.79 12.47 14.48
N GLU A 327 4.47 12.45 14.37
CA GLU A 327 3.77 12.55 13.09
C GLU A 327 4.08 13.86 12.35
N TYR A 328 3.90 15.00 13.01
CA TYR A 328 4.21 16.31 12.44
C TYR A 328 5.70 16.45 12.14
N LEU A 329 6.56 15.89 13.00
CA LEU A 329 8.00 15.86 12.76
C LEU A 329 8.32 15.12 11.47
N MET A 330 7.82 13.90 11.30
CA MET A 330 8.05 13.08 10.10
C MET A 330 7.45 13.74 8.85
N ARG A 331 6.23 14.27 8.95
CA ARG A 331 5.61 15.02 7.84
C ARG A 331 6.45 16.23 7.44
N SER A 332 7.04 16.94 8.40
CA SER A 332 7.94 18.07 8.10
C SER A 332 9.16 17.64 7.30
N LEU A 333 9.73 16.45 7.59
CA LEU A 333 10.89 15.90 6.90
C LEU A 333 10.54 15.45 5.47
N TYR A 334 9.39 14.80 5.29
CA TYR A 334 8.90 14.43 3.96
C TYR A 334 8.66 15.66 3.07
N VAL A 335 7.93 16.66 3.58
CA VAL A 335 7.68 17.90 2.84
C VAL A 335 8.99 18.63 2.54
N SER A 336 9.93 18.65 3.49
CA SER A 336 11.26 19.25 3.25
C SER A 336 12.05 18.49 2.17
N THR A 337 11.97 17.17 2.16
CA THR A 337 12.56 16.33 1.10
C THR A 337 11.98 16.69 -0.26
N GLN A 338 10.65 16.82 -0.36
CA GLN A 338 9.97 17.21 -1.60
C GLN A 338 10.33 18.63 -2.05
N CYS A 339 10.41 19.59 -1.13
CA CYS A 339 10.90 20.94 -1.44
C CYS A 339 12.32 20.90 -2.01
N CYS A 340 13.23 20.15 -1.38
CA CYS A 340 14.61 20.01 -1.84
C CYS A 340 14.68 19.38 -3.25
N LEU A 341 13.90 18.33 -3.51
CA LEU A 341 13.82 17.73 -4.85
C LEU A 341 13.30 18.73 -5.89
N ALA A 342 12.27 19.52 -5.57
CA ALA A 342 11.73 20.54 -6.46
C ALA A 342 12.73 21.68 -6.74
N LEU A 343 13.64 21.94 -5.79
CA LEU A 343 14.76 22.89 -5.92
C LEU A 343 16.03 22.26 -6.51
N ASN A 344 15.98 20.98 -6.92
CA ASN A 344 17.12 20.21 -7.43
C ASN A 344 18.30 20.07 -6.43
N ASP A 345 18.02 20.13 -5.13
CA ASP A 345 18.99 19.93 -4.04
C ASP A 345 18.89 18.51 -3.49
N LYS A 346 19.53 17.56 -4.19
CA LYS A 346 19.47 16.14 -3.84
C LYS A 346 20.17 15.81 -2.52
N GLU A 347 21.22 16.55 -2.15
CA GLU A 347 21.99 16.30 -0.92
C GLU A 347 21.19 16.68 0.33
N ARG A 348 20.52 17.84 0.32
CA ARG A 348 19.59 18.19 1.41
C ARG A 348 18.39 17.27 1.46
N ALA A 349 17.84 16.87 0.30
CA ALA A 349 16.75 15.90 0.25
C ALA A 349 17.15 14.58 0.94
N LYS A 350 18.33 14.05 0.62
CA LYS A 350 18.91 12.86 1.27
C LYS A 350 19.08 13.02 2.78
N THR A 351 19.50 14.21 3.21
CA THR A 351 19.66 14.53 4.64
C THR A 351 18.32 14.50 5.39
N TYR A 352 17.25 15.07 4.81
CA TYR A 352 15.93 15.07 5.45
C TYR A 352 15.28 13.70 5.46
N ILE A 353 15.25 13.00 4.33
CA ILE A 353 14.64 11.66 4.25
C ILE A 353 15.40 10.66 5.13
N GLY A 354 16.72 10.81 5.27
CA GLY A 354 17.54 9.97 6.15
C GLY A 354 17.17 10.07 7.63
N GLN A 355 16.56 11.18 8.06
CA GLN A 355 16.08 11.40 9.44
C GLN A 355 14.69 10.80 9.68
N VAL A 356 13.99 10.36 8.62
CA VAL A 356 12.66 9.77 8.77
C VAL A 356 12.75 8.37 9.34
N ASP A 357 12.03 8.16 10.44
CA ASP A 357 11.82 6.87 11.09
C ASP A 357 10.36 6.43 10.97
N ILE A 358 10.08 5.56 10.00
CA ILE A 358 8.73 5.07 9.75
C ILE A 358 8.22 4.14 10.86
N SER A 359 9.12 3.53 11.64
CA SER A 359 8.74 2.59 12.69
C SER A 359 7.96 3.28 13.81
N SER A 360 8.29 4.55 14.10
CA SER A 360 7.57 5.42 15.03
C SER A 360 6.12 5.68 14.60
N LEU A 361 5.85 5.67 13.29
CA LEU A 361 4.52 5.94 12.72
C LEU A 361 3.69 4.69 12.52
N ALA A 362 4.32 3.53 12.37
CA ALA A 362 3.65 2.30 11.94
C ALA A 362 2.56 1.83 12.91
N ALA A 363 2.68 2.16 14.20
CA ALA A 363 1.65 1.87 15.20
C ALA A 363 0.39 2.74 15.02
N ALA A 364 0.55 4.00 14.63
CA ALA A 364 -0.55 4.95 14.44
C ALA A 364 -1.18 4.82 13.04
N TYR A 365 -0.39 4.42 12.04
CA TYR A 365 -0.78 4.36 10.63
C TYR A 365 -0.44 3.02 9.98
N PRO A 366 -1.25 1.96 10.21
CA PRO A 366 -1.00 0.63 9.65
C PRO A 366 -0.94 0.59 8.11
N ASP A 367 -1.63 1.52 7.44
CA ASP A 367 -1.66 1.61 5.98
C ASP A 367 -0.43 2.31 5.38
N LEU A 368 0.45 2.85 6.24
CA LEU A 368 1.71 3.52 5.89
C LEU A 368 1.60 4.49 4.69
N PRO A 369 0.77 5.54 4.77
CA PRO A 369 0.51 6.45 3.65
C PRO A 369 1.79 7.15 3.14
N PHE A 370 2.79 7.29 4.00
CA PHE A 370 4.07 7.94 3.70
C PHE A 370 5.01 7.11 2.80
N LEU A 371 4.72 5.81 2.59
CA LEU A 371 5.55 5.00 1.69
C LEU A 371 5.57 5.54 0.27
N ALA A 372 4.47 6.11 -0.21
CA ALA A 372 4.40 6.72 -1.53
C ALA A 372 5.44 7.85 -1.69
N ASP A 373 5.69 8.62 -0.63
CA ASP A 373 6.70 9.69 -0.61
C ASP A 373 8.12 9.12 -0.63
N GLU A 374 8.39 8.02 0.07
CA GLU A 374 9.69 7.31 0.04
C GLU A 374 10.00 6.81 -1.38
N PHE A 375 9.05 6.15 -2.04
CA PHE A 375 9.21 5.68 -3.42
C PHE A 375 9.32 6.84 -4.41
N GLY A 376 8.56 7.92 -4.18
CA GLY A 376 8.69 9.18 -4.92
C GLY A 376 10.11 9.76 -4.85
N TYR A 377 10.68 9.84 -3.63
CA TYR A 377 12.06 10.29 -3.42
C TYR A 377 13.06 9.40 -4.14
N MET A 378 12.96 8.07 -4.01
CA MET A 378 13.90 7.14 -4.64
C MET A 378 13.90 7.29 -6.17
N ARG A 379 12.73 7.42 -6.80
CA ARG A 379 12.63 7.66 -8.26
C ARG A 379 13.23 8.99 -8.68
N ALA A 380 12.95 10.06 -7.94
CA ALA A 380 13.42 11.41 -8.29
C ALA A 380 14.92 11.60 -8.05
N SER A 381 15.45 11.00 -6.98
CA SER A 381 16.85 11.13 -6.58
C SER A 381 17.76 10.14 -7.31
N GLY A 382 17.28 8.91 -7.56
CA GLY A 382 18.09 7.75 -7.93
C GLY A 382 18.74 7.05 -6.73
N ASP A 383 18.44 7.46 -5.50
CA ASP A 383 19.03 6.91 -4.27
C ASP A 383 18.23 5.71 -3.73
N PHE A 384 18.37 4.56 -4.39
CA PHE A 384 17.69 3.33 -3.97
C PHE A 384 18.32 2.68 -2.73
N ALA A 385 19.46 3.16 -2.22
CA ALA A 385 20.02 2.68 -0.96
C ALA A 385 19.05 2.90 0.22
N ARG A 386 18.20 3.94 0.13
CA ARG A 386 17.11 4.20 1.08
C ARG A 386 16.17 3.01 1.26
N MET A 387 15.96 2.20 0.22
CA MET A 387 15.12 1.01 0.27
C MET A 387 15.54 0.02 1.37
N GLY A 388 16.85 -0.17 1.55
CA GLY A 388 17.38 -1.07 2.58
C GLY A 388 17.13 -0.54 3.99
N ALA A 389 17.32 0.76 4.21
CA ALA A 389 17.04 1.40 5.49
C ALA A 389 15.54 1.33 5.84
N LEU A 390 14.69 1.64 4.88
CA LEU A 390 13.24 1.56 5.01
C LEU A 390 12.78 0.13 5.33
N CYS A 391 13.29 -0.86 4.59
CA CYS A 391 12.99 -2.26 4.86
C CYS A 391 13.46 -2.69 6.27
N THR A 392 14.63 -2.24 6.72
CA THR A 392 15.11 -2.51 8.08
C THR A 392 14.16 -1.98 9.15
N GLN A 393 13.66 -0.74 8.99
CA GLN A 393 12.68 -0.15 9.90
C GLN A 393 11.37 -0.93 9.89
N ILE A 394 10.85 -1.29 8.71
CA ILE A 394 9.60 -2.06 8.56
C ILE A 394 9.72 -3.46 9.17
N MET A 395 10.88 -4.12 9.02
CA MET A 395 11.11 -5.44 9.60
C MET A 395 11.16 -5.42 11.13
N ALA A 396 11.43 -4.26 11.75
CA ALA A 396 11.41 -4.07 13.20
C ALA A 396 9.99 -3.80 13.76
N VAL A 397 9.01 -3.49 12.90
CA VAL A 397 7.62 -3.25 13.33
C VAL A 397 6.92 -4.56 13.66
N ASN A 398 6.24 -4.60 14.80
CA ASN A 398 5.36 -5.71 15.18
C ASN A 398 4.05 -5.67 14.37
N GLY A 399 4.03 -6.32 13.20
CA GLY A 399 2.83 -6.47 12.38
C GLY A 399 3.11 -7.16 11.06
N GLU A 400 2.52 -8.33 10.84
CA GLU A 400 2.67 -9.06 9.57
C GLU A 400 1.94 -8.37 8.41
N SER A 401 0.80 -7.75 8.67
CA SER A 401 0.03 -6.97 7.69
C SER A 401 0.83 -5.78 7.13
N VAL A 402 1.52 -5.05 8.00
CA VAL A 402 2.36 -3.90 7.65
C VAL A 402 3.51 -4.34 6.73
N ARG A 403 4.18 -5.45 7.07
CA ARG A 403 5.25 -6.03 6.26
C ARG A 403 4.74 -6.50 4.90
N LEU A 404 3.63 -7.23 4.86
CA LEU A 404 3.01 -7.70 3.62
C LEU A 404 2.65 -6.52 2.71
N ARG A 405 2.08 -5.45 3.27
CA ARG A 405 1.72 -4.24 2.52
C ARG A 405 2.94 -3.55 1.92
N PHE A 406 4.03 -3.43 2.68
CA PHE A 406 5.29 -2.90 2.18
C PHE A 406 5.83 -3.74 1.01
N PHE A 407 5.85 -5.07 1.13
CA PHE A 407 6.33 -5.96 0.06
C PHE A 407 5.51 -5.82 -1.22
N GLN A 408 4.18 -5.80 -1.09
CA GLN A 408 3.29 -5.58 -2.24
C GLN A 408 3.54 -4.22 -2.91
N LEU A 409 3.82 -3.19 -2.11
CA LEU A 409 4.09 -1.85 -2.65
C LEU A 409 5.44 -1.78 -3.36
N VAL A 410 6.50 -2.43 -2.84
CA VAL A 410 7.79 -2.54 -3.54
C VAL A 410 7.62 -3.15 -4.93
N GLU A 411 6.85 -4.23 -5.04
CA GLU A 411 6.62 -4.92 -6.33
C GLU A 411 5.73 -4.12 -7.28
N LYS A 412 4.80 -3.32 -6.73
CA LYS A 412 3.96 -2.41 -7.51
C LYS A 412 4.74 -1.21 -8.04
N GLU A 413 5.62 -0.62 -7.23
CA GLU A 413 6.35 0.60 -7.60
C GLU A 413 7.50 0.31 -8.58
N PHE A 414 8.04 -0.91 -8.57
CA PHE A 414 9.07 -1.37 -9.51
C PHE A 414 8.63 -2.66 -10.21
N PRO A 415 7.64 -2.60 -11.12
CA PRO A 415 7.11 -3.79 -11.75
C PRO A 415 8.12 -4.39 -12.74
N VAL A 416 8.75 -3.58 -13.58
CA VAL A 416 9.66 -4.06 -14.64
C VAL A 416 11.08 -4.24 -14.09
N PHE A 417 11.76 -5.32 -14.51
CA PHE A 417 13.16 -5.54 -14.12
C PHE A 417 14.11 -4.68 -14.97
N ASP A 418 14.26 -3.43 -14.56
CA ASP A 418 15.19 -2.44 -15.14
C ASP A 418 16.31 -2.07 -14.15
N SER A 419 17.06 -1.00 -14.44
CA SER A 419 18.12 -0.51 -13.55
C SER A 419 17.60 -0.10 -12.17
N GLN A 420 16.39 0.48 -12.08
CA GLN A 420 15.81 0.92 -10.81
C GLN A 420 15.40 -0.26 -9.94
N LYS A 421 14.68 -1.24 -10.50
CA LYS A 421 14.31 -2.47 -9.76
C LYS A 421 15.54 -3.23 -9.29
N LEU A 422 16.60 -3.25 -10.10
CA LEU A 422 17.86 -3.89 -9.74
C LEU A 422 18.57 -3.17 -8.59
N GLU A 423 18.68 -1.84 -8.62
CA GLU A 423 19.27 -1.08 -7.52
C GLU A 423 18.49 -1.24 -6.22
N ALA A 424 17.15 -1.22 -6.28
CA ALA A 424 16.30 -1.54 -5.15
C ALA A 424 16.51 -2.98 -4.64
N ALA A 425 16.65 -3.96 -5.56
CA ALA A 425 16.92 -5.35 -5.18
C ALA A 425 18.28 -5.51 -4.49
N ARG A 426 19.33 -4.82 -4.97
CA ARG A 426 20.65 -4.81 -4.30
C ARG A 426 20.58 -4.18 -2.91
N ALA A 427 19.85 -3.07 -2.76
CA ALA A 427 19.65 -2.43 -1.45
C ALA A 427 18.90 -3.34 -0.46
N LEU A 428 17.86 -4.04 -0.93
CA LEU A 428 17.12 -5.03 -0.13
C LEU A 428 17.97 -6.28 0.19
N ALA A 429 18.81 -6.72 -0.74
CA ALA A 429 19.71 -7.86 -0.54
C ALA A 429 20.69 -7.65 0.63
N ALA A 430 21.12 -6.41 0.84
CA ALA A 430 22.04 -6.00 1.91
C ALA A 430 21.40 -5.96 3.31
N VAL A 431 20.07 -6.00 3.42
CA VAL A 431 19.37 -6.00 4.71
C VAL A 431 19.65 -7.31 5.46
N LYS A 432 20.00 -7.21 6.74
CA LYS A 432 20.28 -8.36 7.60
C LYS A 432 19.00 -9.08 8.04
N GLY A 433 19.11 -10.38 8.31
CA GLY A 433 17.99 -11.21 8.78
C GLY A 433 17.54 -12.24 7.75
N GLU A 434 16.67 -13.13 8.19
CA GLU A 434 16.08 -14.20 7.37
C GLU A 434 14.60 -13.93 7.12
N HIS A 435 14.26 -13.67 5.85
CA HIS A 435 12.87 -13.53 5.42
C HIS A 435 12.78 -13.87 3.93
N LYS A 436 11.69 -14.52 3.50
CA LYS A 436 11.53 -14.98 2.11
C LYS A 436 11.65 -13.84 1.09
N PHE A 437 11.12 -12.66 1.42
CA PHE A 437 11.25 -11.45 0.60
C PHE A 437 12.71 -11.00 0.46
N LEU A 438 13.49 -11.02 1.54
CA LEU A 438 14.91 -10.65 1.49
C LEU A 438 15.70 -11.67 0.66
N THR A 439 15.42 -12.96 0.83
CA THR A 439 16.03 -14.04 0.03
C THR A 439 15.72 -13.87 -1.46
N LEU A 440 14.49 -13.49 -1.83
CA LEU A 440 14.12 -13.17 -3.22
C LEU A 440 14.97 -12.04 -3.79
N HIS A 441 15.18 -10.96 -3.04
CA HIS A 441 16.00 -9.84 -3.52
C HIS A 441 17.50 -10.16 -3.55
N ARG A 442 18.01 -11.01 -2.64
CA ARG A 442 19.38 -11.56 -2.72
C ARG A 442 19.56 -12.40 -3.98
N MET A 443 18.56 -13.21 -4.34
CA MET A 443 18.57 -14.01 -5.57
C MET A 443 18.57 -13.10 -6.81
N ARG A 444 17.71 -12.07 -6.84
CA ARG A 444 17.67 -11.08 -7.92
C ARG A 444 19.00 -10.32 -8.09
N ALA A 445 19.65 -9.95 -6.99
CA ALA A 445 20.95 -9.30 -7.01
C ALA A 445 22.04 -10.22 -7.55
N ALA A 446 22.14 -11.46 -7.02
CA ALA A 446 23.11 -12.46 -7.49
C ALA A 446 22.96 -12.75 -9.00
N LEU A 447 21.72 -12.88 -9.47
CA LEU A 447 21.43 -13.11 -10.89
C LEU A 447 21.93 -11.96 -11.78
N ALA A 448 21.71 -10.72 -11.35
CA ALA A 448 22.16 -9.54 -12.07
C ALA A 448 23.67 -9.30 -12.00
N ASP A 449 24.32 -9.74 -10.93
CA ASP A 449 25.77 -9.69 -10.76
C ASP A 449 26.49 -10.86 -11.47
N GLY A 450 25.73 -11.78 -12.09
CA GLY A 450 26.26 -12.92 -12.85
C GLY A 450 26.64 -14.13 -11.99
N ASP A 451 26.39 -14.10 -10.67
CA ASP A 451 26.62 -15.24 -9.78
C ASP A 451 25.48 -16.25 -9.87
N SER A 452 25.51 -17.03 -10.96
CA SER A 452 24.52 -18.07 -11.24
C SER A 452 24.49 -19.17 -10.17
N SER A 453 25.60 -19.42 -9.47
CA SER A 453 25.68 -20.45 -8.42
C SER A 453 24.92 -20.00 -7.18
N GLN A 454 25.17 -18.78 -6.71
CA GLN A 454 24.46 -18.20 -5.57
C GLN A 454 22.97 -18.00 -5.88
N ALA A 455 22.64 -17.48 -7.06
CA ALA A 455 21.25 -17.31 -7.49
C ALA A 455 20.49 -18.64 -7.48
N ALA A 456 21.09 -19.71 -8.04
CA ALA A 456 20.54 -21.06 -8.05
C ALA A 456 20.30 -21.62 -6.63
N ALA A 457 21.25 -21.43 -5.70
CA ALA A 457 21.10 -21.89 -4.32
C ALA A 457 19.96 -21.15 -3.59
N LEU A 458 19.85 -19.83 -3.78
CA LEU A 458 18.79 -19.02 -3.18
C LEU A 458 17.42 -19.34 -3.77
N ALA A 459 17.33 -19.60 -5.08
CA ALA A 459 16.10 -20.05 -5.73
C ALA A 459 15.61 -21.39 -5.15
N GLN A 460 16.50 -22.37 -4.97
CA GLN A 460 16.15 -23.64 -4.31
C GLN A 460 15.66 -23.44 -2.88
N ALA A 461 16.32 -22.58 -2.09
CA ALA A 461 15.89 -22.29 -0.73
C ALA A 461 14.49 -21.66 -0.66
N LEU A 462 14.09 -20.92 -1.69
CA LEU A 462 12.74 -20.35 -1.82
C LEU A 462 11.69 -21.40 -2.21
N LEU A 463 12.06 -22.40 -3.02
CA LEU A 463 11.16 -23.49 -3.43
C LEU A 463 10.89 -24.52 -2.32
N VAL A 464 11.84 -24.74 -1.41
CA VAL A 464 11.70 -25.73 -0.30
C VAL A 464 10.76 -25.24 0.81
N LYS A 465 10.60 -23.93 0.99
CA LYS A 465 9.65 -23.38 1.97
C LYS A 465 8.24 -23.50 1.39
N GLN A 466 7.45 -24.44 1.91
CA GLN A 466 6.12 -24.87 1.43
C GLN A 466 5.08 -23.74 1.20
N ASP A 467 5.32 -22.51 1.66
CA ASP A 467 4.48 -21.31 1.46
C ASP A 467 4.84 -20.45 0.23
N ALA A 468 5.68 -20.94 -0.69
CA ALA A 468 5.98 -20.22 -1.93
C ALA A 468 4.81 -20.19 -2.94
N GLY A 469 3.74 -20.96 -2.69
CA GLY A 469 2.51 -20.95 -3.48
C GLY A 469 1.46 -20.00 -2.91
N ALA A 470 1.33 -18.81 -3.53
CA ALA A 470 0.12 -17.98 -3.64
C ALA A 470 0.45 -16.55 -4.12
N ASP A 471 1.71 -16.11 -4.05
CA ASP A 471 2.03 -14.69 -4.26
C ASP A 471 2.78 -14.42 -5.57
N PRO A 472 2.16 -13.73 -6.55
CA PRO A 472 2.72 -13.53 -7.90
C PRO A 472 4.09 -12.84 -7.93
N TYR A 473 4.52 -12.15 -6.87
CA TYR A 473 5.84 -11.50 -6.86
C TYR A 473 7.03 -12.44 -6.71
N PHE A 474 6.82 -13.73 -6.42
CA PHE A 474 7.89 -14.74 -6.49
C PHE A 474 8.14 -15.27 -7.92
N ALA A 475 7.52 -14.68 -8.94
CA ALA A 475 7.70 -15.06 -10.35
C ALA A 475 9.18 -15.13 -10.80
N ASP A 476 10.04 -14.25 -10.29
CA ASP A 476 11.47 -14.24 -10.62
C ASP A 476 12.22 -15.50 -10.16
N VAL A 477 11.68 -16.28 -9.21
CA VAL A 477 12.25 -17.58 -8.83
C VAL A 477 12.20 -18.53 -10.00
N LEU A 478 11.07 -18.57 -10.72
CA LEU A 478 10.90 -19.44 -11.88
C LEU A 478 11.84 -19.05 -13.02
N TYR A 479 12.04 -17.75 -13.23
CA TYR A 479 13.01 -17.24 -14.21
C TYR A 479 14.45 -17.58 -13.83
N CYS A 480 14.80 -17.46 -12.55
CA CYS A 480 16.12 -17.87 -12.06
C CYS A 480 16.37 -19.37 -12.31
N VAL A 481 15.39 -20.23 -12.04
CA VAL A 481 15.45 -21.68 -12.32
C VAL A 481 15.73 -21.93 -13.81
N MET A 482 15.00 -21.26 -14.70
CA MET A 482 15.19 -21.37 -16.15
C MET A 482 16.59 -20.93 -16.60
N LEU A 483 17.05 -19.77 -16.14
CA LEU A 483 18.35 -19.21 -16.54
C LEU A 483 19.53 -20.04 -16.03
N CYS A 484 19.49 -20.44 -14.75
CA CYS A 484 20.55 -21.21 -14.12
C CYS A 484 20.56 -22.70 -14.55
N GLY A 485 19.58 -23.14 -15.36
CA GLY A 485 19.49 -24.53 -15.82
C GLY A 485 19.18 -25.51 -14.70
N GLN A 486 18.44 -25.08 -13.68
CA GLN A 486 17.95 -25.96 -12.62
C GLN A 486 16.74 -26.77 -13.12
N PRO A 487 16.43 -27.93 -12.49
CA PRO A 487 15.27 -28.71 -12.89
C PRO A 487 13.98 -27.90 -12.80
N LEU A 488 13.22 -27.84 -13.90
CA LEU A 488 12.06 -26.95 -13.97
C LEU A 488 10.82 -27.56 -13.30
N ALA A 489 10.67 -28.88 -13.36
CA ALA A 489 9.49 -29.58 -12.86
C ALA A 489 9.19 -29.29 -11.36
N PRO A 490 10.15 -29.39 -10.42
CA PRO A 490 9.89 -29.07 -9.01
C PRO A 490 9.46 -27.62 -8.78
N ALA A 491 9.98 -26.68 -9.58
CA ALA A 491 9.62 -25.28 -9.47
C ALA A 491 8.17 -25.03 -9.93
N LEU A 492 7.75 -25.66 -11.02
CA LEU A 492 6.39 -25.56 -11.53
C LEU A 492 5.35 -26.13 -10.55
N ASP A 493 5.70 -27.19 -9.83
CA ASP A 493 4.82 -27.80 -8.84
C ASP A 493 4.51 -26.86 -7.67
N VAL A 494 5.48 -26.06 -7.23
CA VAL A 494 5.33 -25.09 -6.13
C VAL A 494 4.30 -24.00 -6.47
N PHE A 495 4.26 -23.52 -7.72
CA PHE A 495 3.30 -22.46 -8.11
C PHE A 495 1.87 -22.99 -8.29
N GLY A 496 1.69 -24.29 -8.58
CA GLY A 496 0.38 -24.94 -8.61
C GLY A 496 -0.68 -24.16 -9.39
N ALA A 497 -1.75 -23.75 -8.69
CA ALA A 497 -2.87 -22.98 -9.27
C ALA A 497 -2.49 -21.54 -9.68
N ALA A 498 -1.47 -20.94 -9.06
CA ALA A 498 -1.02 -19.57 -9.35
C ALA A 498 -0.08 -19.49 -10.57
N LEU A 499 0.24 -20.61 -11.21
CA LEU A 499 1.23 -20.67 -12.29
C LEU A 499 0.89 -19.74 -13.46
N GLU A 500 -0.37 -19.68 -13.88
CA GLU A 500 -0.77 -18.85 -15.03
C GLU A 500 -0.61 -17.36 -14.75
N GLU A 501 -1.05 -16.89 -13.58
CA GLU A 501 -0.83 -15.52 -13.13
C GLU A 501 0.66 -15.20 -13.01
N THR A 502 1.43 -16.10 -12.38
CA THR A 502 2.88 -15.98 -12.22
C THR A 502 3.59 -15.84 -13.56
N LEU A 503 3.22 -16.64 -14.56
CA LEU A 503 3.81 -16.60 -15.89
C LEU A 503 3.48 -15.30 -16.62
N ASN A 504 2.25 -14.80 -16.49
CA ASN A 504 1.86 -13.51 -17.08
C ASN A 504 2.64 -12.35 -16.46
N VAL A 505 2.80 -12.34 -15.14
CA VAL A 505 3.66 -11.38 -14.44
C VAL A 505 5.08 -11.49 -14.97
N LEU A 506 5.66 -12.68 -15.00
CA LEU A 506 7.04 -12.87 -15.43
C LEU A 506 7.30 -12.39 -16.87
N ALA A 507 6.42 -12.77 -17.79
CA ALA A 507 6.51 -12.38 -19.20
C ALA A 507 6.33 -10.87 -19.42
N GLY A 508 5.60 -10.19 -18.53
CA GLY A 508 5.49 -8.73 -18.51
C GLY A 508 6.75 -8.04 -17.96
N GLN A 509 7.42 -8.65 -16.97
CA GLN A 509 8.58 -8.06 -16.28
C GLN A 509 9.93 -8.36 -16.94
N ARG A 510 10.03 -9.44 -17.73
CA ARG A 510 11.26 -9.94 -18.35
C ARG A 510 11.17 -9.93 -19.89
N PRO A 511 11.84 -8.98 -20.58
CA PRO A 511 11.83 -8.93 -22.05
C PRO A 511 12.43 -10.16 -22.73
N ASP A 512 13.35 -10.85 -22.06
CA ASP A 512 14.05 -12.03 -22.52
C ASP A 512 13.40 -13.35 -22.05
N PHE A 513 12.19 -13.28 -21.48
CA PHE A 513 11.43 -14.44 -20.98
C PHE A 513 11.37 -15.58 -22.01
N ASP A 514 11.01 -15.28 -23.25
CA ASP A 514 10.87 -16.28 -24.32
C ASP A 514 12.22 -16.99 -24.62
N THR A 515 13.33 -16.25 -24.53
CA THR A 515 14.69 -16.78 -24.69
C THR A 515 15.07 -17.69 -23.53
N ALA A 516 14.74 -17.30 -22.30
CA ALA A 516 14.99 -18.11 -21.10
C ALA A 516 14.19 -19.43 -21.15
N VAL A 517 12.92 -19.38 -21.57
CA VAL A 517 12.08 -20.58 -21.76
C VAL A 517 12.69 -21.51 -22.81
N CYS A 518 13.06 -20.98 -23.99
CA CYS A 518 13.68 -21.80 -25.03
C CYS A 518 14.98 -22.48 -24.54
N ALA A 519 15.80 -21.76 -23.77
CA ALA A 519 17.05 -22.30 -23.25
C ALA A 519 16.80 -23.37 -22.17
N ALA A 520 15.86 -23.15 -21.25
CA ALA A 520 15.53 -24.11 -20.19
C ALA A 520 15.03 -25.43 -20.80
N PHE A 521 14.07 -25.34 -21.73
CA PHE A 521 13.50 -26.53 -22.34
C PHE A 521 14.45 -27.24 -23.34
N GLY A 522 15.50 -26.56 -23.79
CA GLY A 522 16.57 -27.18 -24.60
C GLY A 522 17.65 -27.90 -23.79
N ARG A 523 17.77 -27.63 -22.48
CA ARG A 523 18.79 -28.22 -21.60
C ARG A 523 18.31 -29.47 -20.87
N GLU A 524 17.03 -29.52 -20.50
CA GLU A 524 16.48 -30.66 -19.76
C GLU A 524 16.12 -31.82 -20.71
N PRO A 525 16.60 -33.05 -20.46
CA PRO A 525 15.98 -34.23 -21.02
C PRO A 525 14.65 -34.45 -20.30
N PHE A 526 13.57 -33.85 -20.81
CA PHE A 526 12.25 -34.16 -20.30
C PHE A 526 11.96 -35.65 -20.50
N PRO A 527 11.45 -36.36 -19.49
CA PRO A 527 11.04 -37.74 -19.67
C PRO A 527 9.99 -37.80 -20.80
N GLN A 528 10.08 -38.83 -21.64
CA GLN A 528 9.14 -39.04 -22.75
C GLN A 528 7.68 -39.17 -22.27
N SER A 529 7.48 -39.47 -20.99
CA SER A 529 6.20 -39.53 -20.29
C SER A 529 6.23 -38.66 -19.04
N GLY A 530 5.17 -37.87 -18.82
CA GLY A 530 4.90 -37.21 -17.53
C GLY A 530 3.45 -37.44 -17.12
N THR A 531 3.13 -37.14 -15.86
CA THR A 531 1.75 -37.14 -15.37
C THR A 531 0.94 -36.03 -16.06
N PRO A 532 -0.41 -36.11 -16.09
CA PRO A 532 -1.23 -35.05 -16.67
C PRO A 532 -0.95 -33.66 -16.07
N GLY A 533 -0.70 -33.59 -14.76
CA GLY A 533 -0.37 -32.33 -14.08
C GLY A 533 0.97 -31.74 -14.53
N GLU A 534 2.01 -32.56 -14.66
CA GLU A 534 3.32 -32.13 -15.15
C GLU A 534 3.28 -31.64 -16.60
N LEU A 535 2.55 -32.37 -17.46
CA LEU A 535 2.37 -32.00 -18.87
C LEU A 535 1.57 -30.69 -18.97
N PHE A 536 0.51 -30.53 -18.19
CA PHE A 536 -0.26 -29.28 -18.13
C PHE A 536 0.65 -28.10 -17.77
N ARG A 537 1.41 -28.19 -16.68
CA ARG A 537 2.28 -27.08 -16.24
C ARG A 537 3.36 -26.73 -17.27
N ARG A 538 4.04 -27.73 -17.84
CA ARG A 538 5.06 -27.51 -18.89
C ARG A 538 4.48 -26.86 -20.14
N THR A 539 3.35 -27.37 -20.63
CA THR A 539 2.69 -26.84 -21.83
C THR A 539 2.20 -25.41 -21.64
N ARG A 540 1.78 -25.01 -20.43
CA ARG A 540 1.45 -23.60 -20.12
C ARG A 540 2.65 -22.66 -20.28
N VAL A 541 3.84 -23.05 -19.78
CA VAL A 541 5.07 -22.25 -19.91
C VAL A 541 5.46 -22.10 -21.37
N MET A 542 5.50 -23.23 -22.11
CA MET A 542 5.87 -23.23 -23.52
C MET A 542 4.91 -22.42 -24.38
N LEU A 543 3.59 -22.60 -24.17
CA LEU A 543 2.57 -21.90 -24.94
C LEU A 543 2.70 -20.39 -24.81
N LEU A 544 2.90 -19.87 -23.59
CA LEU A 544 3.02 -18.43 -23.38
C LEU A 544 4.20 -17.84 -24.16
N ALA A 545 5.37 -18.48 -24.12
CA ALA A 545 6.55 -18.05 -24.88
C ALA A 545 6.31 -18.11 -26.41
N LEU A 546 5.65 -19.18 -26.88
CA LEU A 546 5.37 -19.38 -28.31
C LEU A 546 4.33 -18.40 -28.86
N LEU A 547 3.30 -18.05 -28.08
CA LEU A 547 2.28 -17.08 -28.49
C LEU A 547 2.84 -15.66 -28.55
N ARG A 548 3.77 -15.29 -27.65
CA ARG A 548 4.44 -13.98 -27.66
C ARG A 548 5.37 -13.84 -28.86
N GLY A 549 6.26 -14.82 -29.07
CA GLY A 549 7.13 -14.89 -30.25
C GLY A 549 8.19 -13.79 -30.32
N THR A 550 8.73 -13.37 -29.17
CA THR A 550 9.75 -12.32 -29.06
C THR A 550 11.14 -12.90 -28.72
N GLY A 551 12.23 -12.22 -29.09
CA GLY A 551 13.59 -12.45 -28.56
C GLY A 551 14.40 -13.67 -29.01
N ALA A 552 13.86 -14.89 -29.00
CA ALA A 552 14.65 -16.12 -29.23
C ALA A 552 15.03 -16.37 -30.69
N GLU A 553 16.13 -17.09 -30.95
CA GLU A 553 16.48 -17.59 -32.29
C GLU A 553 15.39 -18.51 -32.86
N GLN A 554 15.13 -18.39 -34.17
CA GLN A 554 14.07 -19.15 -34.84
C GLN A 554 14.19 -20.67 -34.62
N ALA A 555 15.41 -21.22 -34.74
CA ALA A 555 15.65 -22.65 -34.56
C ALA A 555 15.27 -23.16 -33.16
N ARG A 556 15.54 -22.39 -32.10
CA ARG A 556 15.19 -22.78 -30.73
C ARG A 556 13.69 -22.70 -30.49
N ARG A 557 13.03 -21.69 -31.06
CA ARG A 557 11.55 -21.61 -31.04
C ARG A 557 10.94 -22.80 -31.77
N ASP A 558 11.57 -23.23 -32.86
CA ASP A 558 11.08 -24.37 -33.62
C ASP A 558 11.14 -25.66 -32.82
N GLN A 559 12.25 -25.90 -32.14
CA GLN A 559 12.40 -27.02 -31.18
C GLN A 559 11.36 -26.95 -30.05
N LEU A 560 11.15 -25.76 -29.48
CA LEU A 560 10.18 -25.55 -28.41
C LEU A 560 8.75 -25.85 -28.85
N ALA A 561 8.36 -25.42 -30.06
CA ALA A 561 7.03 -25.66 -30.58
C ALA A 561 6.79 -27.13 -30.98
N ASP A 562 7.83 -27.86 -31.40
CA ASP A 562 7.73 -29.30 -31.62
C ASP A 562 7.58 -30.05 -30.29
N LEU A 563 8.33 -29.66 -29.27
CA LEU A 563 8.19 -30.18 -27.90
C LEU A 563 6.78 -29.89 -27.34
N TYR A 564 6.31 -28.65 -27.46
CA TYR A 564 4.96 -28.26 -27.05
C TYR A 564 3.89 -29.14 -27.73
N THR A 565 3.97 -29.29 -29.05
CA THR A 565 3.00 -30.08 -29.83
C THR A 565 2.97 -31.53 -29.35
N ARG A 566 4.13 -32.13 -29.10
CA ARG A 566 4.23 -33.50 -28.58
C ARG A 566 3.62 -33.62 -27.18
N GLU A 567 3.95 -32.72 -26.27
CA GLU A 567 3.49 -32.80 -24.88
C GLU A 567 1.99 -32.51 -24.75
N ILE A 568 1.44 -31.54 -25.50
CA ILE A 568 0.01 -31.24 -25.44
C ILE A 568 -0.85 -32.35 -26.05
N ILE A 569 -0.34 -33.07 -27.06
CA ILE A 569 -0.98 -34.30 -27.57
C ILE A 569 -1.00 -35.36 -26.48
N SER A 570 0.15 -35.64 -25.86
CA SER A 570 0.24 -36.63 -24.77
C SER A 570 -0.67 -36.28 -23.60
N PHE A 571 -0.76 -35.00 -23.23
CA PHE A 571 -1.69 -34.53 -22.21
C PHE A 571 -3.14 -34.84 -22.57
N CYS A 572 -3.57 -34.51 -23.80
CA CYS A 572 -4.93 -34.76 -24.25
C CYS A 572 -5.26 -36.25 -24.29
N GLU A 573 -4.32 -37.11 -24.66
CA GLU A 573 -4.50 -38.57 -24.69
C GLU A 573 -4.64 -39.19 -23.30
N GLN A 574 -4.02 -38.58 -22.28
CA GLN A 574 -4.14 -39.04 -20.90
C GLN A 574 -5.41 -38.52 -20.21
N VAL A 575 -5.88 -37.33 -20.58
CA VAL A 575 -7.02 -36.66 -19.92
C VAL A 575 -8.35 -36.99 -20.59
N TYR A 576 -8.39 -37.12 -21.91
CA TYR A 576 -9.63 -37.34 -22.66
C TYR A 576 -9.78 -38.80 -23.09
N ASN A 577 -10.98 -39.34 -22.89
CA ASN A 577 -11.38 -40.57 -23.56
C ASN A 577 -11.77 -40.25 -25.02
N LEU A 578 -10.79 -40.36 -25.92
CA LEU A 578 -10.98 -40.01 -27.34
C LEU A 578 -11.98 -40.91 -28.07
N ALA A 579 -12.23 -42.13 -27.56
CA ALA A 579 -13.27 -43.00 -28.12
C ALA A 579 -14.69 -42.50 -27.80
N ALA A 580 -14.84 -41.76 -26.69
CA ALA A 580 -16.09 -41.15 -26.26
C ALA A 580 -16.26 -39.71 -26.74
N LEU A 581 -15.26 -39.13 -27.45
CA LEU A 581 -15.28 -37.74 -27.90
C LEU A 581 -15.16 -37.66 -29.44
N PRO A 582 -16.30 -37.80 -30.16
CA PRO A 582 -16.31 -37.75 -31.62
C PRO A 582 -15.90 -36.37 -32.15
N GLU A 583 -15.37 -36.33 -33.38
CA GLU A 583 -14.79 -35.12 -34.00
C GLU A 583 -15.74 -33.92 -33.98
N GLN A 584 -17.03 -34.17 -34.20
CA GLN A 584 -18.11 -33.18 -34.23
C GLN A 584 -18.37 -32.51 -32.88
N GLU A 585 -17.98 -33.14 -31.76
CA GLU A 585 -18.18 -32.62 -30.41
C GLU A 585 -16.94 -31.91 -29.86
N ARG A 586 -15.79 -32.00 -30.53
CA ARG A 586 -14.52 -31.43 -30.04
C ARG A 586 -14.52 -29.91 -29.94
N PHE A 587 -15.51 -29.20 -30.51
CA PHE A 587 -15.64 -27.75 -30.40
C PHE A 587 -15.82 -27.27 -28.94
N ILE A 588 -16.26 -28.13 -28.03
CA ILE A 588 -16.40 -27.82 -26.60
C ILE A 588 -15.05 -27.71 -25.87
N LEU A 589 -13.97 -28.22 -26.48
CA LEU A 589 -12.65 -28.23 -25.87
C LEU A 589 -11.94 -26.86 -26.02
N PRO A 590 -11.03 -26.53 -25.08
CA PRO A 590 -10.12 -25.38 -25.23
C PRO A 590 -9.37 -25.40 -26.57
N ALA A 591 -9.04 -24.23 -27.10
CA ALA A 591 -8.39 -24.09 -28.40
C ALA A 591 -7.05 -24.84 -28.48
N GLU A 592 -6.29 -24.87 -27.38
CA GLU A 592 -5.03 -25.61 -27.26
C GLU A 592 -5.22 -27.12 -27.42
N HIS A 593 -6.33 -27.65 -26.89
CA HIS A 593 -6.62 -29.08 -26.93
C HIS A 593 -7.20 -29.48 -28.29
N ARG A 594 -8.03 -28.63 -28.90
CA ARG A 594 -8.48 -28.80 -30.29
C ARG A 594 -7.28 -28.78 -31.25
N PHE A 595 -6.35 -27.86 -31.04
CA PHE A 595 -5.06 -27.84 -31.75
C PHE A 595 -4.29 -29.15 -31.58
N ALA A 596 -4.17 -29.66 -30.35
CA ALA A 596 -3.46 -30.90 -30.07
C ALA A 596 -4.07 -32.09 -30.83
N LEU A 597 -5.39 -32.28 -30.74
CA LEU A 597 -6.09 -33.37 -31.43
C LEU A 597 -5.99 -33.25 -32.96
N GLY A 598 -6.09 -32.03 -33.50
CA GLY A 598 -5.87 -31.77 -34.92
C GLY A 598 -4.44 -32.09 -35.37
N MET A 599 -3.44 -31.67 -34.60
CA MET A 599 -2.03 -31.97 -34.88
C MET A 599 -1.71 -33.47 -34.79
N ARG A 600 -2.40 -34.20 -33.93
CA ARG A 600 -2.30 -35.67 -33.88
C ARG A 600 -2.73 -36.30 -35.20
N GLU A 601 -3.85 -35.85 -35.76
CA GLU A 601 -4.33 -36.33 -37.06
C GLU A 601 -3.40 -35.93 -38.20
N VAL A 602 -2.89 -34.70 -38.20
CA VAL A 602 -1.88 -34.25 -39.16
C VAL A 602 -0.65 -35.16 -39.10
N ASN A 603 -0.15 -35.49 -37.90
CA ASN A 603 1.00 -36.39 -37.75
C ASN A 603 0.70 -37.81 -38.23
N ALA A 604 -0.52 -38.32 -38.04
CA ALA A 604 -0.93 -39.64 -38.54
C ALA A 604 -0.95 -39.71 -40.06
N VAL A 605 -1.50 -38.67 -40.73
CA VAL A 605 -1.56 -38.57 -42.19
C VAL A 605 -0.17 -38.34 -42.78
N LEU A 606 0.67 -37.54 -42.11
CA LEU A 606 2.05 -37.31 -42.53
C LEU A 606 2.87 -38.60 -42.50
N GLY A 607 2.64 -39.46 -41.49
CA GLY A 607 3.25 -40.79 -41.41
C GLY A 607 2.84 -41.74 -42.54
N GLN A 608 1.72 -41.47 -43.22
CA GLN A 608 1.25 -42.23 -44.39
C GLN A 608 1.75 -41.66 -45.73
N GLY A 609 2.45 -40.51 -45.71
CA GLY A 609 3.01 -39.88 -46.90
C GLY A 609 2.04 -39.00 -47.69
N ASP A 610 0.82 -38.75 -47.19
CA ASP A 610 -0.19 -37.93 -47.87
C ASP A 610 -0.04 -36.44 -47.50
N ALA A 611 0.81 -35.76 -48.25
CA ALA A 611 1.10 -34.34 -48.09
C ALA A 611 -0.12 -33.43 -48.37
N ALA A 612 -0.99 -33.82 -49.32
CA ALA A 612 -2.17 -33.02 -49.68
C ALA A 612 -3.23 -33.05 -48.58
N ALA A 613 -3.48 -34.23 -48.00
CA ALA A 613 -4.38 -34.37 -46.86
C ALA A 613 -3.85 -33.67 -45.60
N CYS A 614 -2.52 -33.62 -45.40
CA CYS A 614 -1.91 -32.82 -44.33
C CYS A 614 -2.21 -31.33 -44.48
N LEU A 615 -2.05 -30.76 -45.68
CA LEU A 615 -2.33 -29.36 -45.95
C LEU A 615 -3.82 -29.03 -45.72
N GLN A 616 -4.74 -29.88 -46.19
CA GLN A 616 -6.17 -29.69 -45.95
C GLN A 616 -6.53 -29.69 -44.45
N LYS A 617 -5.97 -30.63 -43.68
CA LYS A 617 -6.20 -30.69 -42.23
C LYS A 617 -5.61 -29.48 -41.49
N LEU A 618 -4.43 -29.01 -41.88
CA LEU A 618 -3.84 -27.80 -41.30
C LEU A 618 -4.65 -26.55 -41.63
N GLN A 619 -5.20 -26.46 -42.85
CA GLN A 619 -6.09 -25.37 -43.26
C GLN A 619 -7.36 -25.34 -42.40
N ALA A 620 -8.02 -26.49 -42.21
CA ALA A 620 -9.19 -26.61 -41.35
C ALA A 620 -8.88 -26.30 -39.87
N LEU A 621 -7.67 -26.62 -39.42
CA LEU A 621 -7.22 -26.31 -38.06
C LEU A 621 -7.04 -24.79 -37.84
N LEU A 622 -6.60 -24.05 -38.87
CA LEU A 622 -6.49 -22.58 -38.81
C LEU A 622 -7.85 -21.92 -38.54
N ASP A 623 -8.90 -22.41 -39.20
CA ASP A 623 -10.25 -21.85 -39.06
C ASP A 623 -10.85 -22.18 -37.68
N SER A 624 -10.60 -23.39 -37.17
CA SER A 624 -11.16 -23.84 -35.88
C SER A 624 -10.42 -23.29 -34.66
N CYS A 625 -9.12 -23.00 -34.77
CA CYS A 625 -8.25 -22.61 -33.65
C CYS A 625 -7.44 -21.31 -33.95
N PRO A 626 -8.10 -20.15 -34.11
CA PRO A 626 -7.44 -18.91 -34.54
C PRO A 626 -6.36 -18.42 -33.56
N THR A 627 -6.50 -18.69 -32.26
CA THR A 627 -5.48 -18.36 -31.24
C THR A 627 -4.16 -19.11 -31.45
N MET A 628 -4.20 -20.26 -32.14
CA MET A 628 -3.04 -21.11 -32.44
C MET A 628 -2.47 -20.86 -33.83
N HIS A 629 -2.92 -19.81 -34.54
CA HIS A 629 -2.56 -19.51 -35.93
C HIS A 629 -1.05 -19.56 -36.20
N ARG A 630 -0.23 -18.97 -35.32
CA ARG A 630 1.24 -18.94 -35.47
C ARG A 630 1.84 -20.35 -35.51
N LEU A 631 1.40 -21.24 -34.62
CA LEU A 631 1.90 -22.61 -34.52
C LEU A 631 1.44 -23.47 -35.70
N ILE A 632 0.18 -23.29 -36.13
CA ILE A 632 -0.39 -24.02 -37.26
C ILE A 632 0.29 -23.59 -38.57
N LYS A 633 0.41 -22.27 -38.79
CA LYS A 633 1.08 -21.71 -39.97
C LYS A 633 2.54 -22.15 -40.06
N ARG A 634 3.27 -22.17 -38.95
CA ARG A 634 4.64 -22.69 -38.89
C ARG A 634 4.72 -24.15 -39.36
N ARG A 635 3.81 -25.00 -38.90
CA ARG A 635 3.77 -26.41 -39.32
C ARG A 635 3.42 -26.56 -40.80
N LEU A 636 2.51 -25.71 -41.29
CA LEU A 636 2.16 -25.62 -42.71
C LEU A 636 3.38 -25.22 -43.55
N ASP A 637 4.11 -24.17 -43.17
CA ASP A 637 5.31 -23.71 -43.87
C ASP A 637 6.41 -24.79 -43.87
N SER A 638 6.58 -25.51 -42.77
CA SER A 638 7.54 -26.61 -42.66
C SER A 638 7.21 -27.77 -43.60
N ILE A 639 5.93 -28.16 -43.68
CA ILE A 639 5.48 -29.23 -44.58
C ILE A 639 5.53 -28.75 -46.04
N ALA A 640 5.16 -27.51 -46.32
CA ALA A 640 5.26 -26.92 -47.66
C ALA A 640 6.71 -26.92 -48.18
N ARG A 641 7.68 -26.56 -47.33
CA ARG A 641 9.11 -26.66 -47.68
C ARG A 641 9.54 -28.09 -47.96
N GLN A 642 9.15 -29.06 -47.12
CA GLN A 642 9.48 -30.47 -47.35
C GLN A 642 8.92 -31.01 -48.66
N ILE A 643 7.74 -30.53 -49.08
CA ILE A 643 7.13 -30.87 -50.37
C ILE A 643 7.92 -30.21 -51.51
N GLN A 644 8.26 -28.93 -51.38
CA GLN A 644 8.99 -28.17 -52.40
C GLN A 644 10.40 -28.73 -52.62
N GLU A 645 11.16 -29.01 -51.55
CA GLU A 645 12.49 -29.62 -51.61
C GLU A 645 12.45 -31.00 -52.31
N LYS A 646 11.44 -31.82 -52.01
CA LYS A 646 11.23 -33.10 -52.72
C LYS A 646 10.92 -32.88 -54.20
N SER A 647 10.10 -31.89 -54.55
CA SER A 647 9.75 -31.59 -55.95
C SER A 647 10.93 -31.04 -56.74
N GLU A 648 11.76 -30.18 -56.14
CA GLU A 648 12.95 -29.61 -56.78
C GLU A 648 14.01 -30.68 -57.04
N ALA A 649 14.23 -31.60 -56.08
CA ALA A 649 15.13 -32.73 -56.26
C ALA A 649 14.71 -33.68 -57.39
N VAL A 650 13.39 -33.92 -57.56
CA VAL A 650 12.86 -34.72 -58.68
C VAL A 650 13.08 -34.01 -60.02
N ASN A 651 12.78 -32.72 -60.10
CA ASN A 651 12.96 -31.92 -61.33
C ASN A 651 14.44 -31.80 -61.74
N GLU A 652 15.36 -31.69 -60.78
CA GLU A 652 16.81 -31.66 -61.04
C GLU A 652 17.30 -33.00 -61.59
N PHE A 653 16.85 -34.11 -61.02
CA PHE A 653 17.14 -35.45 -61.50
C PHE A 653 16.68 -35.66 -62.95
N GLU A 654 15.46 -35.21 -63.29
CA GLU A 654 14.93 -35.27 -64.67
C GLU A 654 15.72 -34.41 -65.67
N ARG A 655 16.20 -33.23 -65.26
CA ARG A 655 17.05 -32.38 -66.12
C ARG A 655 18.43 -32.99 -66.35
N LEU A 656 19.04 -33.57 -65.32
CA LEU A 656 20.30 -34.30 -65.44
C LEU A 656 20.14 -35.49 -66.37
N ALA A 657 19.05 -36.25 -66.23
CA ALA A 657 18.69 -37.34 -67.14
C ALA A 657 18.60 -36.86 -68.60
N MET A 658 17.89 -35.76 -68.89
CA MET A 658 17.84 -35.19 -70.23
C MET A 658 19.20 -34.74 -70.76
N SER A 659 20.05 -34.12 -69.92
CA SER A 659 21.39 -33.68 -70.32
C SER A 659 22.28 -34.85 -70.70
N VAL A 660 22.22 -35.96 -69.96
CA VAL A 660 22.97 -37.18 -70.27
C VAL A 660 22.49 -37.79 -71.58
N LYS A 661 21.17 -37.81 -71.82
CA LYS A 661 20.59 -38.26 -73.10
C LYS A 661 21.02 -37.38 -74.28
N GLN A 662 21.04 -36.06 -74.11
CA GLN A 662 21.53 -35.13 -75.14
C GLN A 662 23.02 -35.33 -75.44
N GLN A 663 23.85 -35.55 -74.42
CA GLN A 663 25.26 -35.88 -74.62
C GLN A 663 25.43 -37.17 -75.42
N PHE A 664 24.67 -38.21 -75.07
CA PHE A 664 24.65 -39.47 -75.83
C PHE A 664 24.31 -39.24 -77.31
N TYR A 665 23.22 -38.53 -77.62
CA TYR A 665 22.82 -38.26 -79.00
C TYR A 665 23.80 -37.30 -79.72
N GLY A 666 24.47 -36.41 -78.99
CA GLY A 666 25.55 -35.58 -79.50
C GLY A 666 26.75 -36.41 -79.96
N PHE A 667 27.19 -37.37 -79.14
CA PHE A 667 28.25 -38.32 -79.50
C PHE A 667 27.84 -39.24 -80.65
N LEU A 668 26.55 -39.64 -80.69
CA LEU A 668 26.00 -40.49 -81.76
C LEU A 668 26.12 -39.78 -83.11
N LYS A 669 25.72 -38.50 -83.17
CA LYS A 669 25.81 -37.67 -84.38
C LYS A 669 27.25 -37.37 -84.80
N ALA A 670 28.18 -37.29 -83.85
CA ALA A 670 29.60 -37.09 -84.11
C ALA A 670 30.36 -38.37 -84.51
N GLY A 671 29.69 -39.53 -84.56
CA GLY A 671 30.30 -40.81 -84.90
C GLY A 671 31.22 -41.39 -83.81
N GLN A 672 31.11 -40.90 -82.57
CA GLN A 672 32.00 -41.29 -81.47
C GLN A 672 31.44 -42.51 -80.71
N ARG A 673 31.72 -43.71 -81.23
CA ARG A 673 31.16 -44.98 -80.75
C ARG A 673 31.50 -45.28 -79.28
N ASP A 674 32.76 -45.18 -78.88
CA ASP A 674 33.18 -45.56 -77.52
C ASP A 674 32.58 -44.63 -76.46
N ALA A 675 32.51 -43.32 -76.75
CA ALA A 675 31.88 -42.33 -75.88
C ALA A 675 30.36 -42.57 -75.71
N CYS A 676 29.65 -42.94 -76.79
CA CYS A 676 28.24 -43.33 -76.69
C CYS A 676 28.04 -44.56 -75.80
N ALA A 677 28.89 -45.58 -75.95
CA ALA A 677 28.80 -46.81 -75.18
C ALA A 677 29.04 -46.57 -73.69
N GLU A 678 30.00 -45.73 -73.34
CA GLU A 678 30.27 -45.34 -71.95
C GLU A 678 29.11 -44.56 -71.34
N VAL A 679 28.59 -43.54 -72.03
CA VAL A 679 27.46 -42.74 -71.54
C VAL A 679 26.21 -43.59 -71.36
N LEU A 680 25.88 -44.45 -72.33
CA LEU A 680 24.72 -45.33 -72.23
C LEU A 680 24.84 -46.33 -71.08
N LYS A 681 26.03 -46.92 -70.89
CA LYS A 681 26.30 -47.84 -69.79
C LYS A 681 26.22 -47.16 -68.43
N ALA A 682 26.79 -45.95 -68.30
CA ALA A 682 26.74 -45.17 -67.08
C ALA A 682 25.30 -44.73 -66.76
N TYR A 683 24.55 -44.26 -67.76
CA TYR A 683 23.16 -43.83 -67.59
C TYR A 683 22.26 -44.99 -67.16
N ALA A 684 22.38 -46.17 -67.80
CA ALA A 684 21.60 -47.34 -67.45
C ALA A 684 21.93 -47.92 -66.06
N ALA A 685 23.13 -47.66 -65.53
CA ALA A 685 23.49 -48.04 -64.17
C ALA A 685 22.86 -47.11 -63.11
N VAL A 686 22.65 -45.82 -63.45
CA VAL A 686 22.09 -44.82 -62.54
C VAL A 686 20.56 -44.75 -62.61
N ASN A 687 19.95 -45.02 -63.77
CA ASN A 687 18.50 -44.97 -63.96
C ASN A 687 17.98 -46.19 -64.75
N PRO A 688 18.03 -47.41 -64.19
CA PRO A 688 17.81 -48.66 -64.91
C PRO A 688 16.38 -48.85 -65.45
N ASP A 689 15.40 -48.16 -64.89
CA ASP A 689 13.98 -48.29 -65.24
C ASP A 689 13.52 -47.27 -66.30
N ASP A 690 14.44 -46.44 -66.85
CA ASP A 690 14.09 -45.46 -67.87
C ASP A 690 13.81 -46.14 -69.22
N PRO A 691 12.57 -46.06 -69.75
CA PRO A 691 12.18 -46.73 -71.00
C PRO A 691 12.95 -46.22 -72.23
N GLU A 692 13.58 -45.04 -72.18
CA GLU A 692 14.37 -44.51 -73.29
C GLU A 692 15.74 -45.20 -73.43
N ILE A 693 16.22 -45.93 -72.42
CA ILE A 693 17.48 -46.69 -72.52
C ILE A 693 17.40 -47.71 -73.65
N ASP A 694 16.24 -48.38 -73.82
CA ASP A 694 16.04 -49.35 -74.90
C ASP A 694 15.97 -48.69 -76.28
N VAL A 695 15.57 -47.42 -76.36
CA VAL A 695 15.58 -46.63 -77.59
C VAL A 695 17.01 -46.21 -77.92
N MET A 696 17.72 -45.64 -76.94
CA MET A 696 19.14 -45.26 -77.08
C MET A 696 20.02 -46.45 -77.47
N ARG A 697 19.77 -47.65 -76.91
CA ARG A 697 20.49 -48.88 -77.28
C ARG A 697 20.24 -49.28 -78.74
N ARG A 698 18.99 -49.18 -79.20
CA ARG A 698 18.63 -49.43 -80.61
C ARG A 698 19.30 -48.43 -81.56
N ASP A 699 19.28 -47.15 -81.22
CA ASP A 699 19.88 -46.08 -82.04
C ASP A 699 21.41 -46.20 -82.11
N PHE A 700 22.05 -46.59 -81.00
CA PHE A 700 23.47 -46.93 -80.94
C PHE A 700 23.82 -48.07 -81.89
N GLU A 701 23.06 -49.17 -81.84
CA GLU A 701 23.29 -50.32 -82.72
C GLU A 701 23.05 -50.00 -84.19
N GLN A 702 22.04 -49.20 -84.52
CA GLN A 702 21.75 -48.85 -85.92
C GLN A 702 22.78 -47.89 -86.51
N SER A 703 23.31 -46.95 -85.73
CA SER A 703 24.24 -45.93 -86.23
C SER A 703 25.68 -46.42 -86.41
N PHE A 704 26.05 -47.55 -85.79
CA PHE A 704 27.42 -48.10 -85.82
C PHE A 704 27.50 -49.56 -86.33
N ARG A 705 26.46 -50.02 -87.02
CA ARG A 705 26.47 -51.21 -87.91
C ARG A 705 27.02 -50.82 -89.27
#